data_AF-A0A1T5E2Q6-F1
#
_entry.id   AF-A0A1T5E2Q6-F1
#
_cell.length_a   1.000
_cell.length_b   1.000
_cell.length_c   1.000
_cell.angle_alpha   90.00
_cell.angle_beta   90.00
_cell.angle_gamma   90.00
#
_symmetry.space_group_name_H-M   'P 1'
#
loop_
_entity.id
_entity.type
_entity.pdbx_description
1 polymer ?
#
loop_
_entity_poly.entity_id
_entity_poly.type
_entity_poly.pdbx_seq_one_letter_code
_entity_poly.pdbx_strand_id
1 'polypeptide(L)'
;MTKDTGTFNVVAQRDIMLLHSDPKIHPRIVVPSDLPGIVIFVHGVNDPGANYDVIEEGICEGLNERLDAFRLIPGVYGEAYREAHKSKLSTGDKDYKKVAEVKYDPDMYLYQRKERGGEPGVRTHSVFIPFYWGYRAAKKEIAREAPEKGGTPDGYKVKRGQYQDIHGNRLSKHFAKGGGMFNNATTSLPLMFEAGFRDNLLNKAAKQAMTGYEYSAESPHRRYMALAAERLAMLIREIRAISPDDTITVIGHSQGTLVALLAQAMLADGNPQREFEGAVIPALPPARSADCLILVDSPYSLIETFAEKAARNNVSRYTAKSRLKTLINIVESITGKPYTMPELTELSPAIEGNRDHQGRAGKRWKGVGAAQRRERDGTLTPFTERDNRGKVYMYFCPEDETVNLLTIKGIGTLGVPDELEDRTPAMNELKKRRFFQRAWTRRKSDDEGHPVLVGQPEGYANFGGRHRCFVNGEPISPPYEPKMYGGEAIIGSVETAGKVIPNDYAKDLLIGNPDTDVKQTPLGIPYSDSSNKQKIMRDFNEGKEPDDQTYGVFLLPIPDLVTGGRKGWEVYREETPNEIRARIAHEEKMWQKNSYHSAMLSDRDNLRRVAAFDVAIGQAKVLDDENARSLFHGLADWKIDGNAMKMITSNPLYGSLSPAACALTQGCYSYYKTGKFPQSLVRTEPPELVDTEKLKWFD
;
A
#
# COMPACT_ATOMS: atom_id res chain seq x y z
N MET A 1 -15.45 -51.75 -1.65
CA MET A 1 -15.50 -50.27 -1.59
C MET A 1 -14.33 -49.78 -0.77
N THR A 2 -13.16 -49.69 -1.39
CA THR A 2 -11.94 -49.12 -0.81
C THR A 2 -11.97 -47.62 -1.07
N LYS A 3 -11.99 -46.82 -0.01
CA LYS A 3 -11.90 -45.36 -0.08
C LYS A 3 -10.51 -44.98 -0.59
N ASP A 4 -10.51 -44.34 -1.74
CA ASP A 4 -9.35 -43.74 -2.40
C ASP A 4 -8.80 -42.62 -1.49
N THR A 5 -7.72 -42.91 -0.77
CA THR A 5 -6.96 -41.92 0.00
C THR A 5 -6.04 -41.19 -0.96
N GLY A 6 -6.32 -39.91 -1.19
CA GLY A 6 -5.65 -39.05 -2.16
C GLY A 6 -4.13 -39.26 -2.24
N THR A 7 -3.66 -39.48 -3.45
CA THR A 7 -2.24 -39.59 -3.82
C THR A 7 -1.50 -38.30 -3.46
N PHE A 8 -0.76 -38.30 -2.37
CA PHE A 8 0.24 -37.28 -2.06
C PHE A 8 1.41 -37.41 -3.04
N ASN A 9 1.57 -36.44 -3.93
CA ASN A 9 2.71 -36.36 -4.82
C ASN A 9 3.97 -36.02 -4.00
N VAL A 10 4.88 -36.98 -3.86
CA VAL A 10 6.24 -36.75 -3.33
C VAL A 10 7.01 -35.94 -4.38
N VAL A 11 7.48 -34.73 -4.01
CA VAL A 11 8.10 -33.76 -4.94
C VAL A 11 9.60 -33.58 -4.69
N ALA A 12 10.14 -34.09 -3.58
CA ALA A 12 11.59 -34.15 -3.35
C ALA A 12 11.90 -35.31 -2.39
N GLN A 13 12.97 -36.06 -2.68
CA GLN A 13 13.47 -37.15 -1.83
C GLN A 13 14.92 -36.82 -1.46
N ARG A 14 15.23 -36.86 -0.17
CA ARG A 14 16.60 -36.82 0.34
C ARG A 14 16.86 -38.13 1.07
N ASP A 15 17.82 -38.90 0.59
CA ASP A 15 18.21 -40.15 1.24
C ASP A 15 19.03 -39.81 2.49
N ILE A 16 18.41 -39.94 3.66
CA ILE A 16 19.10 -39.88 4.95
C ILE A 16 19.35 -41.32 5.37
N MET A 17 20.61 -41.72 5.49
CA MET A 17 20.99 -43.04 5.95
C MET A 17 20.74 -43.13 7.47
N LEU A 18 19.54 -43.57 7.86
CA LEU A 18 19.27 -43.98 9.24
C LEU A 18 19.77 -45.43 9.40
N LEU A 19 20.74 -45.63 10.28
CA LEU A 19 21.19 -46.96 10.68
C LEU A 19 20.07 -47.68 11.46
N HIS A 20 19.15 -48.37 10.77
CA HIS A 20 18.49 -49.60 11.24
C HIS A 20 17.68 -50.34 10.16
N SER A 21 17.38 -51.61 10.46
CA SER A 21 17.45 -52.78 9.57
C SER A 21 16.14 -53.23 8.91
N ASP A 22 15.22 -52.34 8.52
CA ASP A 22 13.98 -52.75 7.83
C ASP A 22 13.61 -51.82 6.64
N PRO A 23 13.76 -52.28 5.38
CA PRO A 23 13.40 -51.53 4.17
C PRO A 23 11.89 -51.21 4.05
N LYS A 24 11.03 -51.78 4.90
CA LYS A 24 9.57 -51.59 4.84
C LYS A 24 9.06 -50.42 5.70
N ILE A 25 9.92 -49.81 6.53
CA ILE A 25 9.55 -48.73 7.46
C ILE A 25 10.37 -47.48 7.14
N HIS A 26 10.20 -46.92 5.95
CA HIS A 26 10.66 -45.57 5.66
C HIS A 26 9.53 -44.58 6.02
N PRO A 27 9.59 -43.88 7.17
CA PRO A 27 8.71 -42.74 7.38
C PRO A 27 8.99 -41.74 6.25
N ARG A 28 7.97 -41.46 5.43
CA ARG A 28 8.06 -40.44 4.40
C ARG A 28 8.16 -39.08 5.10
N ILE A 29 9.33 -38.48 5.09
CA ILE A 29 9.51 -37.11 5.57
C ILE A 29 9.02 -36.18 4.47
N VAL A 30 7.99 -35.39 4.77
CA VAL A 30 7.55 -34.33 3.88
C VAL A 30 8.54 -33.18 3.99
N VAL A 31 9.30 -32.93 2.93
CA VAL A 31 10.11 -31.72 2.81
C VAL A 31 9.19 -30.62 2.28
N PRO A 32 8.99 -29.50 3.01
CA PRO A 32 8.31 -28.33 2.47
C PRO A 32 9.01 -27.89 1.18
N SER A 33 8.22 -27.59 0.17
CA SER A 33 8.75 -26.99 -1.06
C SER A 33 9.28 -25.59 -0.78
N ASP A 34 10.32 -25.21 -1.50
CA ASP A 34 10.82 -23.84 -1.43
C ASP A 34 9.88 -22.87 -2.19
N LEU A 35 9.95 -21.61 -1.78
CA LEU A 35 9.22 -20.51 -2.38
C LEU A 35 9.83 -20.08 -3.73
N PRO A 36 8.99 -19.73 -4.73
CA PRO A 36 9.41 -19.42 -6.09
C PRO A 36 9.84 -17.95 -6.31
N GLY A 37 10.09 -17.19 -5.23
CA GLY A 37 10.41 -15.77 -5.30
C GLY A 37 9.76 -14.97 -4.16
N ILE A 38 10.15 -13.71 -4.02
CA ILE A 38 9.66 -12.75 -3.02
C ILE A 38 8.89 -11.65 -3.74
N VAL A 39 7.69 -11.33 -3.24
CA VAL A 39 6.88 -10.19 -3.70
C VAL A 39 6.75 -9.20 -2.56
N ILE A 40 7.41 -8.05 -2.68
CA ILE A 40 7.28 -6.93 -1.75
C ILE A 40 6.24 -5.97 -2.32
N PHE A 41 5.16 -5.72 -1.59
CA PHE A 41 4.14 -4.77 -2.03
C PHE A 41 4.18 -3.50 -1.19
N VAL A 42 4.19 -2.34 -1.85
CA VAL A 42 4.28 -1.00 -1.26
C VAL A 42 2.98 -0.25 -1.51
N HIS A 43 2.18 -0.03 -0.46
CA HIS A 43 0.91 0.68 -0.54
C HIS A 43 1.05 2.18 -0.90
N GLY A 44 -0.09 2.80 -1.23
CA GLY A 44 -0.20 4.21 -1.63
C GLY A 44 -0.16 5.23 -0.50
N VAL A 45 -0.52 6.47 -0.83
CA VAL A 45 -0.67 7.58 0.12
C VAL A 45 -2.01 7.49 0.86
N ASN A 46 -2.09 8.00 2.09
CA ASN A 46 -3.32 8.00 2.88
C ASN A 46 -3.95 6.60 3.02
N ASP A 47 -3.12 5.57 3.05
CA ASP A 47 -3.49 4.17 2.99
C ASP A 47 -2.74 3.39 4.09
N PRO A 48 -3.45 2.66 4.98
CA PRO A 48 -2.83 1.79 5.98
C PRO A 48 -2.45 0.38 5.46
N GLY A 49 -2.57 0.11 4.16
CA GLY A 49 -2.33 -1.20 3.54
C GLY A 49 -3.61 -1.88 3.04
N ALA A 50 -4.54 -1.09 2.51
CA ALA A 50 -5.78 -1.58 1.92
C ALA A 50 -5.50 -2.57 0.79
N ASN A 51 -6.35 -3.59 0.67
CA ASN A 51 -6.29 -4.66 -0.32
C ASN A 51 -5.09 -5.62 -0.21
N TYR A 52 -4.23 -5.54 0.82
CA TYR A 52 -3.12 -6.49 0.99
C TYR A 52 -3.58 -7.96 1.03
N ASP A 53 -4.75 -8.20 1.61
CA ASP A 53 -5.41 -9.51 1.60
C ASP A 53 -5.76 -9.96 0.17
N VAL A 54 -6.47 -9.13 -0.59
CA VAL A 54 -6.85 -9.41 -1.99
C VAL A 54 -5.62 -9.65 -2.86
N ILE A 55 -4.58 -8.85 -2.66
CA ILE A 55 -3.34 -8.93 -3.44
C ILE A 55 -2.56 -10.19 -3.11
N GLU A 56 -2.28 -10.45 -1.83
CA GLU A 56 -1.54 -11.63 -1.41
C GLU A 56 -2.27 -12.92 -1.83
N GLU A 57 -3.60 -12.95 -1.67
CA GLU A 57 -4.42 -14.09 -2.08
C GLU A 57 -4.37 -14.29 -3.60
N GLY A 58 -4.56 -13.23 -4.40
CA GLY A 58 -4.54 -13.31 -5.85
C GLY A 58 -3.17 -13.71 -6.41
N ILE A 59 -2.07 -13.19 -5.84
CA ILE A 59 -0.71 -13.57 -6.23
C ILE A 59 -0.42 -15.02 -5.87
N CYS A 60 -0.73 -15.47 -4.64
CA CYS A 60 -0.52 -16.86 -4.24
C CYS A 60 -1.33 -17.82 -5.11
N GLU A 61 -2.60 -17.50 -5.36
CA GLU A 61 -3.48 -18.30 -6.21
C GLU A 61 -2.96 -18.34 -7.66
N GLY A 62 -2.57 -17.20 -8.22
CA GLY A 62 -2.08 -17.12 -9.60
C GLY A 62 -0.76 -17.86 -9.78
N LEU A 63 0.14 -17.82 -8.79
CA LEU A 63 1.40 -18.57 -8.81
C LEU A 63 1.16 -20.07 -8.63
N ASN A 64 0.20 -20.48 -7.80
CA ASN A 64 -0.24 -21.89 -7.71
C ASN A 64 -0.68 -22.40 -9.09
N GLU A 65 -1.48 -21.61 -9.83
CA GLU A 65 -1.95 -21.94 -11.17
C GLU A 65 -0.82 -21.91 -12.22
N ARG A 66 0.03 -20.86 -12.21
CA ARG A 66 1.14 -20.64 -13.16
C ARG A 66 2.22 -21.72 -13.05
N LEU A 67 2.64 -22.05 -11.83
CA LEU A 67 3.77 -22.94 -11.56
C LEU A 67 3.34 -24.39 -11.35
N ASP A 68 2.05 -24.70 -11.50
CA ASP A 68 1.49 -26.02 -11.19
C ASP A 68 1.76 -26.45 -9.73
N ALA A 69 1.72 -25.49 -8.81
CA ALA A 69 2.31 -25.58 -7.48
C ALA A 69 1.31 -25.25 -6.36
N PHE A 70 0.23 -26.02 -6.21
CA PHE A 70 -0.94 -25.77 -5.32
C PHE A 70 -0.69 -25.79 -3.80
N ARG A 71 0.27 -25.01 -3.30
CA ARG A 71 0.66 -25.03 -1.89
C ARG A 71 1.00 -23.66 -1.30
N LEU A 72 0.98 -22.60 -2.12
CA LEU A 72 1.07 -21.25 -1.61
C LEU A 72 -0.23 -20.91 -0.89
N ILE A 73 -0.10 -20.54 0.37
CA ILE A 73 -1.20 -20.21 1.29
C ILE A 73 -0.94 -18.80 1.82
N PRO A 74 -1.80 -17.82 1.51
CA PRO A 74 -1.60 -16.44 1.93
C PRO A 74 -1.70 -16.30 3.46
N GLY A 75 -1.19 -15.19 3.98
CA GLY A 75 -1.47 -14.74 5.35
C GLY A 75 -2.95 -14.44 5.59
N VAL A 76 -3.27 -14.00 6.80
CA VAL A 76 -4.57 -13.43 7.16
C VAL A 76 -4.40 -12.00 7.64
N TYR A 77 -5.34 -11.14 7.30
CA TYR A 77 -5.28 -9.72 7.63
C TYR A 77 -6.45 -9.35 8.53
N GLY A 78 -6.25 -8.46 9.49
CA GLY A 78 -7.34 -7.88 10.28
C GLY A 78 -8.07 -8.85 11.20
N GLU A 79 -7.48 -10.01 11.50
CA GLU A 79 -8.13 -11.03 12.33
C GLU A 79 -8.42 -10.52 13.74
N ALA A 80 -7.42 -9.93 14.41
CA ALA A 80 -7.61 -9.33 15.73
C ALA A 80 -8.69 -8.24 15.71
N TYR A 81 -8.74 -7.44 14.64
CA TYR A 81 -9.75 -6.40 14.45
C TYR A 81 -11.16 -7.00 14.34
N ARG A 82 -11.35 -8.01 13.50
CA ARG A 82 -12.63 -8.71 13.35
C ARG A 82 -13.08 -9.38 14.64
N GLU A 83 -12.18 -10.04 15.37
CA GLU A 83 -12.51 -10.67 16.65
C GLU A 83 -12.86 -9.63 17.72
N ALA A 84 -12.17 -8.49 17.76
CA ALA A 84 -12.50 -7.40 18.67
C ALA A 84 -13.90 -6.82 18.41
N HIS A 85 -14.33 -6.74 17.15
CA HIS A 85 -15.69 -6.30 16.78
C HIS A 85 -16.80 -7.30 17.09
N LYS A 86 -16.49 -8.60 17.16
CA LYS A 86 -17.45 -9.65 17.60
C LYS A 86 -17.63 -9.68 19.13
N SER A 87 -16.69 -9.11 19.88
CA SER A 87 -16.71 -9.13 21.34
C SER A 87 -17.92 -8.39 21.90
N LYS A 88 -18.54 -8.99 22.93
CA LYS A 88 -19.67 -8.41 23.69
C LYS A 88 -19.21 -7.71 24.97
N LEU A 89 -17.91 -7.64 25.24
CA LEU A 89 -17.38 -6.95 26.41
C LEU A 89 -17.70 -5.45 26.35
N SER A 90 -17.93 -4.86 27.51
CA SER A 90 -18.36 -3.47 27.71
C SER A 90 -17.52 -2.78 28.79
N THR A 91 -17.62 -1.45 28.89
CA THR A 91 -16.97 -0.69 29.97
C THR A 91 -17.32 -1.25 31.35
N GLY A 92 -16.30 -1.73 32.06
CA GLY A 92 -16.43 -2.38 33.37
C GLY A 92 -15.90 -3.81 33.39
N ASP A 93 -15.87 -4.49 32.25
CA ASP A 93 -15.31 -5.84 32.16
C ASP A 93 -13.78 -5.83 32.25
N LYS A 94 -13.21 -6.84 32.95
CA LYS A 94 -11.77 -6.94 33.24
C LYS A 94 -10.88 -6.84 31.99
N ASP A 95 -11.30 -7.44 30.87
CA ASP A 95 -10.53 -7.50 29.62
C ASP A 95 -11.03 -6.52 28.55
N TYR A 96 -12.01 -5.66 28.86
CA TYR A 96 -12.56 -4.71 27.89
C TYR A 96 -11.49 -3.79 27.29
N LYS A 97 -10.56 -3.29 28.10
CA LYS A 97 -9.49 -2.38 27.64
C LYS A 97 -8.67 -2.98 26.50
N LYS A 98 -8.34 -4.27 26.56
CA LYS A 98 -7.57 -4.96 25.50
C LYS A 98 -8.37 -5.05 24.21
N VAL A 99 -9.67 -5.30 24.30
CA VAL A 99 -10.57 -5.32 23.13
C VAL A 99 -10.72 -3.93 22.55
N ALA A 100 -10.93 -2.91 23.39
CA ALA A 100 -11.11 -1.53 22.97
C ALA A 100 -9.86 -0.94 22.27
N GLU A 101 -8.65 -1.32 22.71
CA GLU A 101 -7.40 -0.95 22.04
C GLU A 101 -7.37 -1.39 20.58
N VAL A 102 -7.95 -2.54 20.25
CA VAL A 102 -7.99 -3.09 18.89
C VAL A 102 -9.22 -2.58 18.12
N LYS A 103 -10.40 -2.68 18.73
CA LYS A 103 -11.72 -2.38 18.11
C LYS A 103 -11.80 -0.96 17.54
N TYR A 104 -11.21 0.00 18.25
CA TYR A 104 -11.26 1.41 17.91
C TYR A 104 -9.97 1.92 17.26
N ASP A 105 -9.10 1.04 16.73
CA ASP A 105 -7.86 1.43 16.03
C ASP A 105 -7.74 0.72 14.67
N PRO A 106 -8.55 1.13 13.68
CA PRO A 106 -8.47 0.55 12.35
C PRO A 106 -7.11 0.81 11.67
N ASP A 107 -6.44 1.94 11.95
CA ASP A 107 -5.13 2.27 11.37
C ASP A 107 -4.06 1.21 11.69
N MET A 108 -4.06 0.70 12.92
CA MET A 108 -3.10 -0.32 13.35
C MET A 108 -3.56 -1.72 12.95
N TYR A 109 -4.83 -2.06 13.20
CA TYR A 109 -5.28 -3.46 13.21
C TYR A 109 -6.11 -3.90 12.00
N LEU A 110 -6.77 -3.00 11.26
CA LEU A 110 -7.69 -3.40 10.17
C LEU A 110 -6.98 -4.23 9.09
N TYR A 111 -5.75 -3.83 8.75
CA TYR A 111 -4.92 -4.49 7.75
C TYR A 111 -3.64 -5.08 8.35
N GLN A 112 -3.63 -5.39 9.65
CA GLN A 112 -2.50 -6.08 10.27
C GLN A 112 -2.43 -7.52 9.75
N ARG A 113 -1.29 -7.89 9.15
CA ARG A 113 -1.02 -9.25 8.70
C ARG A 113 -0.66 -10.17 9.86
N LYS A 114 -1.12 -11.41 9.81
CA LYS A 114 -0.68 -12.54 10.64
C LYS A 114 -0.50 -13.79 9.78
N GLU A 115 0.39 -14.67 10.24
CA GLU A 115 0.53 -16.02 9.69
C GLU A 115 -0.68 -16.87 10.10
N ARG A 116 -1.18 -17.73 9.20
CA ARG A 116 -2.12 -18.81 9.49
C ARG A 116 -1.38 -19.90 10.26
N GLY A 117 -2.00 -20.41 11.33
CA GLY A 117 -1.46 -21.53 12.10
C GLY A 117 -2.36 -21.96 13.25
N GLY A 118 -2.20 -23.22 13.69
CA GLY A 118 -2.97 -23.84 14.78
C GLY A 118 -3.42 -25.27 14.46
N GLU A 119 -3.62 -25.58 13.18
CA GLU A 119 -4.04 -26.91 12.70
C GLU A 119 -2.98 -27.51 11.74
N PRO A 120 -2.72 -28.84 11.79
CA PRO A 120 -1.83 -29.50 10.84
C PRO A 120 -2.27 -29.29 9.39
N GLY A 121 -1.37 -28.77 8.54
CA GLY A 121 -1.64 -28.55 7.10
C GLY A 121 -2.24 -27.19 6.73
N VAL A 122 -2.51 -26.31 7.68
CA VAL A 122 -3.05 -24.95 7.45
C VAL A 122 -2.07 -23.88 7.93
N ARG A 123 -0.83 -23.95 7.44
CA ARG A 123 0.22 -22.96 7.75
C ARG A 123 0.38 -22.00 6.57
N THR A 124 0.59 -20.71 6.87
CA THR A 124 0.96 -19.75 5.82
C THR A 124 2.24 -20.18 5.12
N HIS A 125 2.20 -20.08 3.79
CA HIS A 125 3.27 -20.40 2.87
C HIS A 125 3.17 -19.41 1.72
N SER A 126 3.67 -18.20 1.93
CA SER A 126 3.41 -17.06 1.04
C SER A 126 4.71 -16.42 0.57
N VAL A 127 4.70 -15.97 -0.69
CA VAL A 127 5.77 -15.18 -1.30
C VAL A 127 5.78 -13.72 -0.84
N PHE A 128 4.78 -13.30 -0.06
CA PHE A 128 4.42 -11.90 0.09
C PHE A 128 5.01 -11.23 1.35
N ILE A 129 5.57 -10.04 1.17
CA ILE A 129 5.99 -9.13 2.23
C ILE A 129 5.19 -7.84 2.08
N PRO A 130 4.21 -7.56 2.96
CA PRO A 130 3.56 -6.26 3.00
C PRO A 130 4.53 -5.19 3.53
N PHE A 131 4.81 -4.16 2.74
CA PHE A 131 5.67 -3.05 3.16
C PHE A 131 4.81 -1.87 3.61
N TYR A 132 4.84 -1.55 4.91
CA TYR A 132 4.09 -0.44 5.45
C TYR A 132 4.99 0.78 5.63
N TRP A 133 4.46 1.97 5.32
CA TRP A 133 5.15 3.23 5.50
C TRP A 133 4.17 4.35 5.87
N GLY A 134 4.69 5.49 6.33
CA GLY A 134 3.84 6.62 6.67
C GLY A 134 4.57 7.73 7.41
N TYR A 135 3.77 8.65 7.96
CA TYR A 135 4.23 9.81 8.68
C TYR A 135 3.79 9.76 10.15
N ARG A 136 4.71 10.08 11.06
CA ARG A 136 4.47 10.23 12.49
C ARG A 136 4.74 11.67 12.93
N ALA A 137 3.74 12.31 13.53
CA ALA A 137 3.81 13.70 13.97
C ALA A 137 4.70 13.90 15.20
N ALA A 138 5.62 14.86 15.17
CA ALA A 138 6.38 15.25 16.36
C ALA A 138 5.46 15.85 17.42
N LYS A 139 5.87 15.80 18.70
CA LYS A 139 5.08 16.36 19.83
C LYS A 139 4.58 17.80 19.60
N LYS A 140 5.37 18.63 18.92
CA LYS A 140 5.04 20.03 18.58
C LYS A 140 4.03 20.19 17.43
N GLU A 141 3.84 19.14 16.64
CA GLU A 141 2.94 19.11 15.48
C GLU A 141 1.56 18.57 15.88
N ILE A 142 1.41 17.96 17.06
CA ILE A 142 0.12 17.45 17.56
C ILE A 142 -0.65 18.58 18.23
N ALA A 143 -1.91 18.78 17.85
CA ALA A 143 -2.75 19.82 18.43
C ALA A 143 -3.07 19.56 19.90
N ARG A 144 -3.09 20.65 20.68
CA ARG A 144 -3.34 20.66 22.12
C ARG A 144 -4.60 21.44 22.43
N GLU A 145 -5.38 20.93 23.37
CA GLU A 145 -6.56 21.59 23.90
C GLU A 145 -6.75 21.17 25.35
N ALA A 146 -7.07 22.11 26.23
CA ALA A 146 -7.30 21.81 27.63
C ALA A 146 -8.53 20.88 27.78
N PRO A 147 -8.54 19.94 28.75
CA PRO A 147 -9.71 19.10 28.99
C PRO A 147 -11.00 19.90 29.20
N GLU A 148 -10.89 21.06 29.86
CA GLU A 148 -11.99 22.01 30.10
C GLU A 148 -12.62 22.58 28.80
N LYS A 149 -11.87 22.57 27.70
CA LYS A 149 -12.28 23.03 26.38
C LYS A 149 -12.68 21.89 25.43
N GLY A 150 -12.70 20.65 25.92
CA GLY A 150 -13.05 19.46 25.12
C GLY A 150 -11.86 18.62 24.66
N GLY A 151 -10.64 18.92 25.13
CA GLY A 151 -9.47 18.08 24.88
C GLY A 151 -9.49 16.76 25.67
N THR A 152 -8.60 15.82 25.32
CA THR A 152 -8.40 14.58 26.09
C THR A 152 -7.79 14.87 27.47
N PRO A 153 -7.84 13.94 28.43
CA PRO A 153 -7.19 14.11 29.74
C PRO A 153 -5.71 14.48 29.66
N ASP A 154 -5.00 13.99 28.63
CA ASP A 154 -3.58 14.27 28.38
C ASP A 154 -3.35 15.60 27.61
N GLY A 155 -4.39 16.42 27.44
CA GLY A 155 -4.36 17.75 26.84
C GLY A 155 -4.24 17.76 25.32
N TYR A 156 -4.70 16.72 24.63
CA TYR A 156 -4.71 16.66 23.17
C TYR A 156 -6.05 17.12 22.60
N LYS A 157 -5.99 17.87 21.48
CA LYS A 157 -7.18 18.21 20.73
C LYS A 157 -7.68 16.98 19.96
N VAL A 158 -8.98 16.72 20.07
CA VAL A 158 -9.67 15.70 19.29
C VAL A 158 -10.89 16.31 18.60
N LYS A 159 -11.19 15.84 17.40
CA LYS A 159 -12.43 16.16 16.69
C LYS A 159 -13.20 14.87 16.51
N ARG A 160 -14.35 14.77 17.18
CA ARG A 160 -15.22 13.57 17.14
C ARG A 160 -14.44 12.28 17.44
N GLY A 161 -13.63 12.32 18.52
CA GLY A 161 -12.79 11.20 18.96
C GLY A 161 -11.48 11.00 18.17
N GLN A 162 -11.25 11.75 17.10
CA GLN A 162 -10.06 11.61 16.26
C GLN A 162 -9.00 12.67 16.60
N TYR A 163 -7.74 12.27 16.77
CA TYR A 163 -6.65 13.22 17.05
C TYR A 163 -6.37 14.12 15.85
N GLN A 164 -5.89 15.34 16.13
CA GLN A 164 -5.51 16.30 15.09
C GLN A 164 -4.07 16.78 15.23
N ASP A 165 -3.45 17.12 14.10
CA ASP A 165 -2.27 17.97 14.09
C ASP A 165 -2.64 19.47 14.24
N ILE A 166 -1.64 20.33 14.39
CA ILE A 166 -1.83 21.78 14.57
C ILE A 166 -2.51 22.48 13.38
N HIS A 167 -2.60 21.81 12.23
CA HIS A 167 -3.25 22.32 11.02
C HIS A 167 -4.66 21.73 10.83
N GLY A 168 -5.11 20.84 11.72
CA GLY A 168 -6.43 20.21 11.67
C GLY A 168 -6.48 18.92 10.85
N ASN A 169 -5.34 18.36 10.44
CA ASN A 169 -5.30 17.04 9.80
C ASN A 169 -5.58 15.94 10.82
N ARG A 170 -6.38 14.94 10.44
CA ARG A 170 -6.60 13.75 11.28
C ARG A 170 -5.33 12.92 11.42
N LEU A 171 -4.99 12.57 12.66
CA LEU A 171 -3.96 11.62 13.04
C LEU A 171 -4.58 10.38 13.69
N SER A 172 -3.91 9.23 13.57
CA SER A 172 -4.29 7.99 14.27
C SER A 172 -4.13 8.11 15.79
N LYS A 173 -4.53 7.07 16.52
CA LYS A 173 -4.28 6.96 17.97
C LYS A 173 -2.80 6.97 18.34
N HIS A 174 -1.96 6.52 17.42
CA HIS A 174 -0.52 6.60 17.53
C HIS A 174 0.03 7.91 16.96
N PHE A 175 -0.82 8.92 16.73
CA PHE A 175 -0.49 10.22 16.16
C PHE A 175 0.29 10.10 14.82
N ALA A 176 -0.11 9.11 14.03
CA ALA A 176 0.52 8.71 12.77
C ALA A 176 -0.50 8.75 11.62
N LYS A 177 -0.02 8.61 10.39
CA LYS A 177 -0.85 8.45 9.19
C LYS A 177 -0.19 7.51 8.20
N GLY A 178 -0.84 6.38 7.91
CA GLY A 178 -0.40 5.40 6.91
C GLY A 178 -0.31 6.06 5.53
N GLY A 179 0.83 5.88 4.85
CA GLY A 179 1.11 6.50 3.56
C GLY A 179 1.28 8.02 3.60
N GLY A 180 1.13 8.67 4.77
CA GLY A 180 1.17 10.11 4.91
C GLY A 180 -0.11 10.85 4.47
N MET A 181 -0.01 12.17 4.34
CA MET A 181 -1.13 13.04 3.97
C MET A 181 -1.43 12.95 2.47
N PHE A 182 -2.71 12.85 2.09
CA PHE A 182 -3.13 12.65 0.70
C PHE A 182 -2.60 13.75 -0.23
N ASN A 183 -2.80 15.02 0.15
CA ASN A 183 -2.32 16.17 -0.63
C ASN A 183 -0.79 16.33 -0.67
N ASN A 184 -0.06 15.51 0.08
CA ASN A 184 1.40 15.55 0.13
C ASN A 184 2.05 14.61 -0.87
N ALA A 185 1.27 13.80 -1.60
CA ALA A 185 1.73 13.01 -2.73
C ALA A 185 2.48 13.88 -3.76
N THR A 186 3.39 13.26 -4.52
CA THR A 186 4.29 13.93 -5.45
C THR A 186 4.28 13.29 -6.82
N THR A 187 4.62 14.09 -7.82
CA THR A 187 4.71 13.68 -9.23
C THR A 187 6.13 13.36 -9.69
N SER A 188 7.14 13.58 -8.83
CA SER A 188 8.54 13.32 -9.12
C SER A 188 9.34 12.96 -7.85
N LEU A 189 10.50 12.33 -8.02
CA LEU A 189 11.35 11.88 -6.90
C LEU A 189 12.00 13.03 -6.13
N PRO A 190 12.53 14.09 -6.76
CA PRO A 190 13.16 15.18 -6.01
C PRO A 190 12.20 15.86 -5.01
N LEU A 191 10.91 15.95 -5.35
CA LEU A 191 9.89 16.52 -4.45
C LEU A 191 9.78 15.78 -3.11
N MET A 192 10.15 14.49 -3.04
CA MET A 192 10.16 13.72 -1.78
C MET A 192 11.18 14.27 -0.76
N PHE A 193 12.13 15.10 -1.20
CA PHE A 193 13.15 15.73 -0.37
C PHE A 193 12.80 17.18 0.02
N GLU A 194 11.64 17.68 -0.42
CA GLU A 194 11.24 19.08 -0.23
C GLU A 194 10.16 19.27 0.85
N ALA A 195 9.86 20.54 1.12
CA ALA A 195 8.77 20.95 2.01
C ALA A 195 7.42 20.40 1.51
N GLY A 196 6.54 20.06 2.44
CA GLY A 196 5.21 19.53 2.13
C GLY A 196 4.26 20.53 1.49
N PHE A 197 3.05 20.06 1.19
CA PHE A 197 1.97 20.90 0.68
C PHE A 197 1.65 22.05 1.65
N ARG A 198 1.51 23.27 1.11
CA ARG A 198 1.10 24.47 1.84
C ARG A 198 -0.20 25.01 1.27
N ASP A 199 -1.08 25.49 2.15
CA ASP A 199 -2.35 26.07 1.73
C ASP A 199 -2.11 27.45 1.09
N ASN A 200 -2.64 27.68 -0.10
CA ASN A 200 -2.55 28.97 -0.80
C ASN A 200 -3.80 29.21 -1.65
N LEU A 201 -3.97 30.44 -2.18
CA LEU A 201 -5.15 30.84 -2.94
C LEU A 201 -5.42 29.94 -4.17
N LEU A 202 -4.39 29.46 -4.87
CA LEU A 202 -4.54 28.50 -5.98
C LEU A 202 -5.01 27.12 -5.50
N ASN A 203 -4.54 26.70 -4.32
CA ASN A 203 -4.80 25.40 -3.72
C ASN A 203 -6.19 25.28 -3.07
N LYS A 204 -6.90 26.40 -2.87
CA LYS A 204 -8.31 26.40 -2.42
C LYS A 204 -9.26 25.74 -3.42
N ALA A 205 -9.02 25.89 -4.73
CA ALA A 205 -9.80 25.21 -5.75
C ALA A 205 -9.56 23.69 -5.75
N ALA A 206 -8.31 23.26 -5.51
CA ALA A 206 -7.98 21.85 -5.36
C ALA A 206 -8.67 21.24 -4.12
N LYS A 207 -8.71 21.97 -2.98
CA LYS A 207 -9.45 21.56 -1.78
C LYS A 207 -10.95 21.38 -2.02
N GLN A 208 -11.57 22.22 -2.86
CA GLN A 208 -12.99 22.08 -3.22
C GLN A 208 -13.29 20.83 -4.06
N ALA A 209 -12.29 20.27 -4.73
CA ALA A 209 -12.42 19.04 -5.52
C ALA A 209 -12.11 17.76 -4.72
N MET A 210 -11.58 17.88 -3.50
CA MET A 210 -11.29 16.73 -2.64
C MET A 210 -12.57 16.19 -2.01
N THR A 211 -12.69 14.87 -1.93
CA THR A 211 -13.74 14.25 -1.14
C THR A 211 -13.47 14.41 0.35
N GLY A 212 -14.50 14.21 1.19
CA GLY A 212 -14.36 14.31 2.65
C GLY A 212 -13.29 13.40 3.27
N TYR A 213 -12.84 12.38 2.54
CA TYR A 213 -11.87 11.36 2.95
C TYR A 213 -10.43 11.70 2.57
N GLU A 214 -10.27 12.59 1.59
CA GLU A 214 -8.97 13.03 1.08
C GLU A 214 -8.51 14.32 1.77
N TYR A 215 -9.36 14.90 2.63
CA TYR A 215 -9.09 16.16 3.31
C TYR A 215 -7.71 16.16 3.98
N SER A 216 -6.93 17.17 3.63
CA SER A 216 -5.69 17.53 4.32
C SER A 216 -5.45 19.04 4.18
N ALA A 217 -5.07 19.69 5.27
CA ALA A 217 -4.61 21.06 5.37
C ALA A 217 -3.12 21.15 5.00
N GLU A 218 -2.34 22.02 5.67
CA GLU A 218 -0.89 22.05 5.47
C GLU A 218 -0.26 20.71 5.88
N SER A 219 0.71 20.25 5.08
CA SER A 219 1.32 18.93 5.23
C SER A 219 2.76 18.99 5.71
N PRO A 220 3.22 17.94 6.42
CA PRO A 220 4.59 17.87 6.91
C PRO A 220 5.60 17.74 5.76
N HIS A 221 6.87 18.00 6.08
CA HIS A 221 7.99 17.80 5.16
C HIS A 221 7.99 16.37 4.57
N ARG A 222 8.27 16.23 3.26
CA ARG A 222 8.09 14.96 2.55
C ARG A 222 9.14 13.88 2.81
N ARG A 223 10.12 14.14 3.69
CA ARG A 223 11.27 13.24 3.89
C ARG A 223 10.94 11.93 4.58
N TYR A 224 9.73 11.76 5.11
CA TYR A 224 9.23 10.45 5.50
C TYR A 224 9.03 9.50 4.31
N MET A 225 8.81 10.03 3.10
CA MET A 225 8.78 9.24 1.86
C MET A 225 10.20 8.76 1.49
N ALA A 226 11.21 9.61 1.66
CA ALA A 226 12.61 9.23 1.47
C ALA A 226 13.07 8.21 2.52
N LEU A 227 12.62 8.34 3.78
CA LEU A 227 12.83 7.32 4.82
C LEU A 227 12.19 5.98 4.43
N ALA A 228 10.99 5.99 3.86
CA ALA A 228 10.34 4.77 3.37
C ALA A 228 11.16 4.09 2.26
N ALA A 229 11.74 4.87 1.34
CA ALA A 229 12.59 4.36 0.28
C ALA A 229 13.92 3.79 0.82
N GLU A 230 14.55 4.45 1.79
CA GLU A 230 15.74 3.93 2.49
C GLU A 230 15.46 2.61 3.19
N ARG A 231 14.30 2.49 3.85
CA ARG A 231 13.85 1.23 4.49
C ARG A 231 13.64 0.12 3.47
N LEU A 232 13.02 0.41 2.33
CA LEU A 232 12.80 -0.58 1.27
C LEU A 232 14.12 -1.03 0.63
N ALA A 233 15.04 -0.10 0.37
CA ALA A 233 16.37 -0.41 -0.12
C ALA A 233 17.15 -1.27 0.89
N MET A 234 17.06 -0.94 2.19
CA MET A 234 17.67 -1.73 3.26
C MET A 234 17.07 -3.14 3.32
N LEU A 235 15.75 -3.27 3.26
CA LEU A 235 15.07 -4.57 3.25
C LEU A 235 15.58 -5.47 2.13
N ILE A 236 15.71 -4.94 0.90
CA ILE A 236 16.24 -5.69 -0.25
C ILE A 236 17.71 -6.10 -0.03
N ARG A 237 18.54 -5.22 0.55
CA ARG A 237 19.94 -5.50 0.87
C ARG A 237 20.07 -6.64 1.88
N GLU A 238 19.33 -6.57 2.98
CA GLU A 238 19.45 -7.54 4.07
C GLU A 238 18.89 -8.91 3.67
N ILE A 239 17.83 -8.98 2.86
CA ILE A 239 17.37 -10.24 2.25
C ILE A 239 18.51 -10.89 1.46
N ARG A 240 19.20 -10.12 0.61
CA ARG A 240 20.30 -10.62 -0.23
C ARG A 240 21.62 -10.80 0.52
N ALA A 241 21.77 -10.21 1.71
CA ALA A 241 22.89 -10.51 2.59
C ALA A 241 22.79 -11.94 3.16
N ILE A 242 21.57 -12.43 3.39
CA ILE A 242 21.31 -13.81 3.81
C ILE A 242 21.34 -14.76 2.61
N SER A 243 20.67 -14.41 1.51
CA SER A 243 20.60 -15.23 0.31
C SER A 243 20.81 -14.38 -0.96
N PRO A 244 22.03 -14.29 -1.49
CA PRO A 244 22.38 -13.41 -2.62
C PRO A 244 21.56 -13.63 -3.89
N ASP A 245 21.05 -14.84 -4.07
CA ASP A 245 20.35 -15.27 -5.28
C ASP A 245 18.82 -15.17 -5.12
N ASP A 246 18.33 -14.68 -3.97
CA ASP A 246 16.89 -14.48 -3.77
C ASP A 246 16.32 -13.47 -4.78
N THR A 247 15.24 -13.91 -5.42
CA THR A 247 14.56 -13.20 -6.50
C THR A 247 13.44 -12.35 -5.91
N ILE A 248 13.52 -11.03 -6.13
CA ILE A 248 12.64 -10.05 -5.52
C ILE A 248 11.88 -9.28 -6.60
N THR A 249 10.55 -9.35 -6.56
CA THR A 249 9.66 -8.44 -7.28
C THR A 249 9.16 -7.38 -6.31
N VAL A 250 9.26 -6.11 -6.69
CA VAL A 250 8.63 -5.00 -5.96
C VAL A 250 7.42 -4.54 -6.75
N ILE A 251 6.26 -4.47 -6.08
CA ILE A 251 5.04 -3.89 -6.63
C ILE A 251 4.74 -2.62 -5.84
N GLY A 252 4.81 -1.46 -6.50
CA GLY A 252 4.39 -0.19 -5.92
C GLY A 252 3.01 0.20 -6.43
N HIS A 253 2.17 0.74 -5.55
CA HIS A 253 0.88 1.33 -5.91
C HIS A 253 0.83 2.81 -5.56
N SER A 254 0.26 3.64 -6.45
CA SER A 254 0.08 5.07 -6.21
C SER A 254 1.40 5.74 -5.77
N GLN A 255 1.44 6.55 -4.71
CA GLN A 255 2.68 7.13 -4.18
C GLN A 255 3.76 6.08 -3.81
N GLY A 256 3.36 4.84 -3.51
CA GLY A 256 4.25 3.70 -3.30
C GLY A 256 5.13 3.39 -4.52
N THR A 257 4.71 3.75 -5.74
CA THR A 257 5.54 3.63 -6.95
C THR A 257 6.77 4.54 -6.89
N LEU A 258 6.64 5.75 -6.35
CA LEU A 258 7.77 6.68 -6.17
C LEU A 258 8.70 6.20 -5.05
N VAL A 259 8.15 5.63 -3.97
CA VAL A 259 8.96 4.98 -2.92
C VAL A 259 9.76 3.81 -3.52
N ALA A 260 9.13 2.97 -4.34
CA ALA A 260 9.77 1.85 -5.01
C ALA A 260 10.88 2.30 -5.99
N LEU A 261 10.60 3.30 -6.83
CA LEU A 261 11.58 3.90 -7.76
C LEU A 261 12.77 4.51 -7.03
N LEU A 262 12.52 5.31 -5.99
CA LEU A 262 13.59 5.92 -5.20
C LEU A 262 14.45 4.87 -4.48
N ALA A 263 13.84 3.78 -3.99
CA ALA A 263 14.58 2.68 -3.40
C ALA A 263 15.53 2.02 -4.41
N GLN A 264 15.12 1.85 -5.67
CA GLN A 264 16.01 1.32 -6.72
C GLN A 264 17.17 2.29 -7.00
N ALA A 265 16.90 3.60 -7.06
CA ALA A 265 17.95 4.61 -7.21
C ALA A 265 18.95 4.58 -6.03
N MET A 266 18.49 4.42 -4.80
CA MET A 266 19.33 4.29 -3.60
C MET A 266 20.14 2.98 -3.59
N LEU A 267 19.58 1.88 -4.10
CA LEU A 267 20.32 0.62 -4.27
C LEU A 267 21.47 0.81 -5.25
N ALA A 268 21.20 1.39 -6.42
CA ALA A 268 22.20 1.61 -7.47
C ALA A 268 23.31 2.58 -7.05
N ASP A 269 22.99 3.60 -6.25
CA ASP A 269 23.94 4.63 -5.81
C ASP A 269 24.78 4.19 -4.60
N GLY A 270 24.26 3.32 -3.74
CA GLY A 270 24.86 3.03 -2.43
C GLY A 270 24.39 4.03 -1.37
N ASN A 271 25.13 4.17 -0.27
CA ASN A 271 24.90 5.21 0.72
C ASN A 271 26.24 5.71 1.28
N PRO A 272 26.41 7.02 1.51
CA PRO A 272 27.61 7.54 2.17
C PRO A 272 27.66 7.08 3.62
N GLN A 273 28.85 7.18 4.22
CA GLN A 273 29.04 6.98 5.66
C GLN A 273 28.14 7.96 6.44
N ARG A 274 27.54 7.47 7.54
CA ARG A 274 26.63 8.24 8.39
C ARG A 274 27.01 8.06 9.85
N GLU A 275 26.38 8.85 10.71
CA GLU A 275 26.47 8.69 12.15
C GLU A 275 25.07 8.66 12.76
N PHE A 276 24.87 7.79 13.75
CA PHE A 276 23.62 7.71 14.49
C PHE A 276 23.90 7.34 15.94
N GLU A 277 23.38 8.14 16.87
CA GLU A 277 23.56 7.95 18.32
C GLU A 277 25.03 7.76 18.74
N GLY A 278 25.96 8.44 18.06
CA GLY A 278 27.40 8.37 18.34
C GLY A 278 28.12 7.17 17.71
N ALA A 279 27.40 6.28 17.02
CA ALA A 279 27.98 5.18 16.27
C ALA A 279 28.21 5.57 14.81
N VAL A 280 29.41 5.24 14.29
CA VAL A 280 29.72 5.35 12.86
C VAL A 280 29.03 4.23 12.11
N ILE A 281 28.21 4.59 11.13
CA ILE A 281 27.56 3.67 10.20
C ILE A 281 28.39 3.67 8.90
N PRO A 282 29.03 2.54 8.53
CA PRO A 282 29.82 2.46 7.32
C PRO A 282 29.03 2.84 6.07
N ALA A 283 29.72 3.37 5.07
CA ALA A 283 29.15 3.54 3.74
C ALA A 283 28.67 2.20 3.18
N LEU A 284 27.53 2.19 2.50
CA LEU A 284 27.02 1.02 1.82
C LEU A 284 27.39 1.10 0.33
N PRO A 285 27.98 0.06 -0.26
CA PRO A 285 28.26 0.05 -1.69
C PRO A 285 26.96 -0.02 -2.50
N PRO A 286 27.00 0.29 -3.81
CA PRO A 286 25.94 -0.09 -4.73
C PRO A 286 25.49 -1.55 -4.54
N ALA A 287 24.20 -1.80 -4.64
CA ALA A 287 23.61 -3.13 -4.55
C ALA A 287 22.66 -3.37 -5.73
N ARG A 288 22.40 -4.64 -6.00
CA ARG A 288 21.47 -5.07 -7.03
C ARG A 288 20.07 -4.49 -6.75
N SER A 289 19.42 -3.94 -7.78
CA SER A 289 18.01 -3.53 -7.75
C SER A 289 17.08 -4.75 -7.63
N ALA A 290 15.79 -4.54 -7.39
CA ALA A 290 14.79 -5.60 -7.50
C ALA A 290 14.86 -6.27 -8.88
N ASP A 291 14.61 -7.58 -8.94
CA ASP A 291 14.70 -8.34 -10.20
C ASP A 291 13.50 -8.05 -11.10
N CYS A 292 12.37 -7.61 -10.54
CA CYS A 292 11.25 -7.06 -11.31
C CYS A 292 10.59 -5.91 -10.55
N LEU A 293 10.15 -4.88 -11.28
CA LEU A 293 9.43 -3.75 -10.71
C LEU A 293 8.07 -3.58 -11.42
N ILE A 294 6.98 -3.55 -10.66
CA ILE A 294 5.64 -3.31 -11.17
C ILE A 294 5.12 -2.01 -10.54
N LEU A 295 4.74 -1.05 -11.38
CA LEU A 295 4.22 0.26 -10.99
C LEU A 295 2.74 0.31 -11.32
N VAL A 296 1.90 0.45 -10.31
CA VAL A 296 0.44 0.44 -10.46
C VAL A 296 -0.11 1.82 -10.13
N ASP A 297 -0.87 2.41 -11.05
CA ASP A 297 -1.55 3.70 -10.87
C ASP A 297 -0.59 4.82 -10.40
N SER A 298 0.61 4.85 -10.98
CA SER A 298 1.70 5.76 -10.59
C SER A 298 1.35 7.25 -10.80
N PRO A 299 1.47 8.11 -9.76
CA PRO A 299 1.32 9.56 -9.92
C PRO A 299 2.56 10.22 -10.56
N TYR A 300 3.62 9.46 -10.83
CA TYR A 300 4.81 9.96 -11.51
C TYR A 300 4.42 10.61 -12.84
N SER A 301 4.78 11.87 -13.05
CA SER A 301 4.30 12.63 -14.21
C SER A 301 5.40 12.88 -15.22
N LEU A 302 5.08 12.68 -16.49
CA LEU A 302 5.93 13.06 -17.63
C LEU A 302 5.40 14.33 -18.33
N ILE A 303 4.55 15.09 -17.65
CA ILE A 303 3.96 16.33 -18.16
C ILE A 303 4.27 17.45 -17.16
N GLU A 304 4.56 18.63 -17.70
CA GLU A 304 4.62 19.87 -16.93
C GLU A 304 3.20 20.43 -16.81
N THR A 305 2.57 20.18 -15.67
CA THR A 305 1.15 20.48 -15.47
C THR A 305 0.87 21.99 -15.50
N PHE A 306 -0.37 22.37 -15.84
CA PHE A 306 -0.77 23.78 -15.78
C PHE A 306 -0.55 24.39 -14.39
N ALA A 307 -0.82 23.64 -13.32
CA ALA A 307 -0.59 24.09 -11.95
C ALA A 307 0.90 24.34 -11.66
N GLU A 308 1.79 23.47 -12.14
CA GLU A 308 3.23 23.69 -12.08
C GLU A 308 3.63 24.94 -12.87
N LYS A 309 3.10 25.12 -14.09
CA LYS A 309 3.37 26.30 -14.92
C LYS A 309 2.83 27.60 -14.30
N ALA A 310 1.69 27.55 -13.60
CA ALA A 310 0.99 28.69 -12.99
C ALA A 310 1.48 29.05 -11.57
N ALA A 311 2.19 28.17 -10.87
CA ALA A 311 2.68 28.40 -9.51
C ALA A 311 3.79 29.48 -9.47
N ARG A 312 3.41 30.76 -9.40
CA ARG A 312 4.32 31.90 -9.60
C ARG A 312 5.49 32.02 -8.62
N ASN A 313 5.45 31.38 -7.44
CA ASN A 313 6.55 31.37 -6.46
C ASN A 313 6.48 30.10 -5.56
N ASN A 314 7.64 29.58 -5.14
CA ASN A 314 7.83 28.55 -4.09
C ASN A 314 7.47 27.07 -4.39
N VAL A 315 7.40 26.63 -5.64
CA VAL A 315 7.32 25.19 -5.98
C VAL A 315 8.43 24.83 -6.95
N SER A 316 9.28 23.86 -6.59
CA SER A 316 10.31 23.36 -7.51
C SER A 316 9.65 22.74 -8.75
N ARG A 317 10.00 23.25 -9.93
CA ARG A 317 9.44 22.77 -11.20
C ARG A 317 10.48 21.94 -11.94
N TYR A 318 10.46 20.63 -11.77
CA TYR A 318 11.34 19.72 -12.52
C TYR A 318 10.82 19.54 -13.94
N THR A 319 11.69 19.60 -14.95
CA THR A 319 11.28 19.51 -16.36
C THR A 319 10.74 18.11 -16.69
N ALA A 320 9.82 17.99 -17.66
CA ALA A 320 9.35 16.68 -18.12
C ALA A 320 10.52 15.78 -18.61
N LYS A 321 11.51 16.40 -19.25
CA LYS A 321 12.73 15.74 -19.72
C LYS A 321 13.58 15.20 -18.58
N SER A 322 13.76 15.96 -17.50
CA SER A 322 14.45 15.53 -16.27
C SER A 322 13.77 14.32 -15.63
N ARG A 323 12.44 14.36 -15.55
CA ARG A 323 11.63 13.24 -15.05
C ARG A 323 11.79 12.00 -15.94
N LEU A 324 11.68 12.16 -17.26
CA LEU A 324 11.89 11.05 -18.18
C LEU A 324 13.31 10.45 -18.06
N LYS A 325 14.35 11.30 -18.00
CA LYS A 325 15.73 10.85 -17.82
C LYS A 325 15.92 10.08 -16.51
N THR A 326 15.34 10.57 -15.42
CA THR A 326 15.32 9.85 -14.13
C THR A 326 14.67 8.46 -14.27
N LEU A 327 13.50 8.38 -14.91
CA LEU A 327 12.82 7.12 -15.12
C LEU A 327 13.66 6.16 -15.98
N ILE A 328 14.26 6.63 -17.07
CA ILE A 328 15.14 5.85 -17.94
C ILE A 328 16.36 5.32 -17.16
N ASN A 329 17.02 6.18 -16.36
CA ASN A 329 18.19 5.78 -15.56
C ASN A 329 17.85 4.66 -14.58
N ILE A 330 16.70 4.76 -13.90
CA ILE A 330 16.25 3.76 -12.93
C ILE A 330 15.85 2.46 -13.65
N VAL A 331 15.12 2.54 -14.76
CA VAL A 331 14.78 1.37 -15.57
C VAL A 331 16.05 0.66 -16.03
N GLU A 332 17.02 1.39 -16.57
CA GLU A 332 18.31 0.81 -16.99
C GLU A 332 19.04 0.12 -15.83
N SER A 333 18.99 0.70 -14.61
CA SER A 333 19.61 0.08 -13.43
C SER A 333 19.02 -1.30 -13.07
N ILE A 334 17.75 -1.53 -13.43
CA ILE A 334 17.02 -2.78 -13.19
C ILE A 334 17.23 -3.75 -14.37
N THR A 335 17.14 -3.24 -15.60
CA THR A 335 16.99 -4.07 -16.81
C THR A 335 18.30 -4.32 -17.55
N GLY A 336 19.32 -3.49 -17.33
CA GLY A 336 20.58 -3.54 -18.08
C GLY A 336 21.45 -4.77 -17.77
N LYS A 337 21.31 -5.35 -16.57
CA LYS A 337 21.99 -6.58 -16.14
C LYS A 337 21.04 -7.50 -15.38
N PRO A 338 20.09 -8.18 -16.06
CA PRO A 338 19.18 -9.12 -15.41
C PRO A 338 19.95 -10.21 -14.67
N TYR A 339 19.55 -10.51 -13.44
CA TYR A 339 20.18 -11.54 -12.63
C TYR A 339 19.39 -12.84 -12.74
N THR A 340 19.96 -13.84 -13.42
CA THR A 340 19.23 -15.04 -13.86
C THR A 340 19.49 -16.28 -13.03
N MET A 341 20.15 -16.18 -11.85
CA MET A 341 20.43 -17.34 -11.01
C MET A 341 19.32 -17.60 -9.96
N PRO A 342 18.98 -18.86 -9.67
CA PRO A 342 19.24 -20.03 -10.52
C PRO A 342 18.53 -19.88 -11.87
N GLU A 343 19.04 -20.54 -12.91
CA GLU A 343 18.45 -20.42 -14.26
C GLU A 343 16.98 -20.88 -14.23
N LEU A 344 16.11 -20.23 -15.00
CA LEU A 344 14.66 -20.47 -14.88
C LEU A 344 14.30 -21.94 -15.17
N THR A 345 15.05 -22.58 -16.05
CA THR A 345 14.91 -24.01 -16.37
C THR A 345 15.32 -24.92 -15.21
N GLU A 346 16.26 -24.52 -14.34
CA GLU A 346 16.69 -25.29 -13.16
C GLU A 346 15.60 -25.37 -12.09
N LEU A 347 14.60 -24.49 -12.15
CA LEU A 347 13.43 -24.55 -11.26
C LEU A 347 12.42 -25.62 -11.70
N SER A 348 12.60 -26.18 -12.89
CA SER A 348 11.68 -27.17 -13.47
C SER A 348 11.97 -28.57 -12.94
N PRO A 349 10.98 -29.27 -12.36
CA PRO A 349 11.10 -30.69 -12.04
C PRO A 349 11.05 -31.59 -13.28
N ALA A 350 10.77 -31.02 -14.46
CA ALA A 350 10.73 -31.79 -15.72
C ALA A 350 12.12 -32.20 -16.22
N ILE A 351 13.19 -31.61 -15.66
CA ILE A 351 14.56 -32.06 -15.90
C ILE A 351 14.79 -33.31 -15.05
N GLU A 352 14.97 -34.47 -15.71
CA GLU A 352 15.18 -35.75 -15.04
C GLU A 352 16.40 -35.69 -14.11
N GLY A 353 16.23 -36.08 -12.85
CA GLY A 353 17.30 -36.08 -11.85
C GLY A 353 17.68 -34.69 -11.30
N ASN A 354 17.00 -33.61 -11.72
CA ASN A 354 17.22 -32.28 -11.14
C ASN A 354 16.82 -32.30 -9.65
N ARG A 355 17.79 -32.13 -8.76
CA ARG A 355 17.54 -32.04 -7.31
C ARG A 355 17.42 -30.59 -6.83
N ASP A 356 17.78 -29.63 -7.67
CA ASP A 356 17.90 -28.22 -7.35
C ASP A 356 16.58 -27.45 -7.53
N HIS A 357 15.57 -28.07 -8.18
CA HIS A 357 14.24 -27.48 -8.28
C HIS A 357 13.55 -27.28 -6.91
N GLN A 358 13.96 -28.05 -5.87
CA GLN A 358 13.53 -27.91 -4.46
C GLN A 358 12.01 -27.77 -4.27
N GLY A 359 11.25 -28.43 -5.14
CA GLY A 359 9.80 -28.39 -5.16
C GLY A 359 9.17 -27.10 -5.69
N ARG A 360 9.92 -26.05 -6.09
CA ARG A 360 9.39 -24.72 -6.47
C ARG A 360 8.32 -24.71 -7.54
N ALA A 361 8.39 -25.62 -8.51
CA ALA A 361 7.36 -25.82 -9.53
C ALA A 361 6.84 -27.26 -9.58
N GLY A 362 5.66 -27.45 -10.17
CA GLY A 362 5.03 -28.75 -10.39
C GLY A 362 5.46 -29.41 -11.70
N LYS A 363 5.13 -30.70 -11.85
CA LYS A 363 5.59 -31.56 -12.97
C LYS A 363 5.18 -31.06 -14.35
N ARG A 364 4.13 -30.24 -14.45
CA ARG A 364 3.66 -29.68 -15.74
C ARG A 364 4.35 -28.38 -16.14
N TRP A 365 5.07 -27.74 -15.22
CA TRP A 365 5.79 -26.52 -15.50
C TRP A 365 7.19 -26.83 -16.02
N LYS A 366 7.56 -26.25 -17.18
CA LYS A 366 8.78 -26.59 -17.92
C LYS A 366 9.85 -25.50 -17.91
N GLY A 367 9.67 -24.42 -17.14
CA GLY A 367 10.63 -23.33 -17.08
C GLY A 367 10.48 -22.30 -18.19
N VAL A 368 10.64 -22.71 -19.45
CA VAL A 368 10.61 -21.79 -20.60
C VAL A 368 9.80 -22.40 -21.75
N GLY A 369 9.08 -21.56 -22.49
CA GLY A 369 8.29 -21.99 -23.64
C GLY A 369 6.91 -22.50 -23.24
N ALA A 370 6.41 -23.55 -23.90
CA ALA A 370 5.05 -24.05 -23.70
C ALA A 370 4.85 -24.65 -22.29
N ALA A 371 4.09 -23.93 -21.47
CA ALA A 371 3.63 -24.34 -20.15
C ALA A 371 2.10 -24.47 -20.13
N GLN A 372 1.56 -25.07 -19.07
CA GLN A 372 0.12 -25.25 -18.89
C GLN A 372 -0.30 -24.71 -17.53
N ARG A 373 -1.26 -23.78 -17.55
CA ARG A 373 -1.95 -23.28 -16.36
C ARG A 373 -3.17 -24.14 -16.12
N ARG A 374 -3.37 -24.61 -14.90
CA ARG A 374 -4.64 -25.23 -14.49
C ARG A 374 -5.57 -24.15 -13.94
N GLU A 375 -6.72 -23.96 -14.60
CA GLU A 375 -7.78 -23.08 -14.14
C GLU A 375 -8.52 -23.68 -12.93
N ARG A 376 -9.32 -22.85 -12.23
CA ARG A 376 -10.18 -23.29 -11.12
C ARG A 376 -11.13 -24.45 -11.47
N ASP A 377 -11.62 -24.50 -12.71
CA ASP A 377 -12.51 -25.57 -13.20
C ASP A 377 -11.75 -26.86 -13.59
N GLY A 378 -10.42 -26.86 -13.47
CA GLY A 378 -9.55 -27.98 -13.82
C GLY A 378 -9.06 -27.97 -15.27
N THR A 379 -9.53 -27.06 -16.11
CA THR A 379 -9.09 -26.91 -17.50
C THR A 379 -7.61 -26.55 -17.57
N LEU A 380 -6.89 -27.11 -18.55
CA LEU A 380 -5.49 -26.79 -18.81
C LEU A 380 -5.38 -25.80 -19.97
N THR A 381 -4.94 -24.59 -19.68
CA THR A 381 -4.74 -23.52 -20.65
C THR A 381 -3.25 -23.43 -21.00
N PRO A 382 -2.87 -23.57 -22.29
CA PRO A 382 -1.48 -23.40 -22.69
C PRO A 382 -1.07 -21.93 -22.62
N PHE A 383 0.16 -21.66 -22.18
CA PHE A 383 0.76 -20.34 -22.21
C PHE A 383 2.28 -20.45 -22.46
N THR A 384 2.92 -19.33 -22.80
CA THR A 384 4.37 -19.25 -22.95
C THR A 384 4.98 -18.69 -21.67
N GLU A 385 5.78 -19.49 -20.97
CA GLU A 385 6.50 -19.04 -19.78
C GLU A 385 7.68 -18.14 -20.14
N ARG A 386 7.96 -17.17 -19.27
CA ARG A 386 8.91 -16.09 -19.47
C ARG A 386 9.69 -15.80 -18.20
N ASP A 387 10.97 -15.49 -18.38
CA ASP A 387 11.79 -14.94 -17.32
C ASP A 387 11.53 -13.44 -17.19
N ASN A 388 10.93 -13.04 -16.06
CA ASN A 388 10.61 -11.64 -15.79
C ASN A 388 11.71 -10.91 -15.02
N ARG A 389 12.84 -11.56 -14.73
CA ARG A 389 14.00 -10.90 -14.13
C ARG A 389 14.58 -9.88 -15.11
N GLY A 390 14.93 -8.71 -14.58
CA GLY A 390 15.31 -7.51 -15.35
C GLY A 390 14.18 -6.91 -16.17
N LYS A 391 12.94 -6.86 -15.67
CA LYS A 391 11.80 -6.19 -16.34
C LYS A 391 11.14 -5.15 -15.45
N VAL A 392 10.54 -4.15 -16.09
CA VAL A 392 9.70 -3.13 -15.44
C VAL A 392 8.34 -3.09 -16.11
N TYR A 393 7.26 -3.18 -15.34
CA TYR A 393 5.88 -3.08 -15.81
C TYR A 393 5.20 -1.83 -15.26
N MET A 394 4.48 -1.09 -16.11
CA MET A 394 3.57 -0.02 -15.72
C MET A 394 2.13 -0.45 -15.99
N TYR A 395 1.32 -0.53 -14.95
CA TYR A 395 -0.12 -0.74 -15.05
C TYR A 395 -0.80 0.62 -14.91
N PHE A 396 -1.56 0.99 -15.94
CA PHE A 396 -2.27 2.26 -15.96
C PHE A 396 -3.76 2.07 -16.20
N CYS A 397 -4.56 2.93 -15.58
CA CYS A 397 -6.01 2.97 -15.66
C CYS A 397 -6.48 4.32 -16.22
N PRO A 398 -6.93 4.39 -17.49
CA PRO A 398 -7.43 5.63 -18.10
C PRO A 398 -8.60 6.28 -17.35
N GLU A 399 -9.33 5.51 -16.54
CA GLU A 399 -10.44 5.94 -15.71
C GLU A 399 -10.05 6.41 -14.31
N ASP A 400 -8.80 6.23 -13.91
CA ASP A 400 -8.29 6.71 -12.63
C ASP A 400 -8.50 8.22 -12.50
N GLU A 401 -9.36 8.64 -11.58
CA GLU A 401 -9.66 10.05 -11.34
C GLU A 401 -8.68 10.70 -10.33
N THR A 402 -8.02 9.89 -9.50
CA THR A 402 -7.11 10.35 -8.45
C THR A 402 -5.81 10.87 -9.04
N VAL A 403 -5.16 10.12 -9.93
CA VAL A 403 -3.89 10.57 -10.56
C VAL A 403 -4.10 11.35 -11.87
N ASN A 404 -5.36 11.51 -12.31
CA ASN A 404 -5.74 12.32 -13.46
C ASN A 404 -6.10 13.78 -13.11
N LEU A 405 -6.01 14.16 -11.83
CA LEU A 405 -6.15 15.56 -11.41
C LEU A 405 -5.22 16.46 -12.23
N LEU A 406 -5.68 17.69 -12.54
CA LEU A 406 -4.93 18.67 -13.34
C LEU A 406 -3.55 19.02 -12.75
N THR A 407 -3.37 18.83 -11.44
CA THR A 407 -2.12 19.05 -10.72
C THR A 407 -1.18 17.84 -10.72
N ILE A 408 -1.64 16.68 -11.18
CA ILE A 408 -0.89 15.41 -11.14
C ILE A 408 -0.58 14.93 -12.56
N LYS A 409 -1.61 14.54 -13.33
CA LYS A 409 -1.49 13.94 -14.68
C LYS A 409 -0.40 12.86 -14.72
N GLY A 410 -0.55 11.85 -13.87
CA GLY A 410 0.42 10.76 -13.72
C GLY A 410 0.39 9.76 -14.89
N ILE A 411 1.50 9.05 -15.10
CA ILE A 411 1.57 7.95 -16.07
C ILE A 411 0.71 6.74 -15.66
N GLY A 412 0.24 6.68 -14.41
CA GLY A 412 -0.74 5.71 -13.93
C GLY A 412 -2.14 5.86 -14.52
N THR A 413 -2.48 7.03 -15.08
CA THR A 413 -3.73 7.20 -15.85
C THR A 413 -3.49 7.36 -17.34
N LEU A 414 -2.40 8.05 -17.70
CA LEU A 414 -2.10 8.38 -19.10
C LEU A 414 -1.30 7.27 -19.83
N GLY A 415 -0.66 6.37 -19.10
CA GLY A 415 0.43 5.58 -19.65
C GLY A 415 1.63 6.46 -20.03
N VAL A 416 2.69 5.84 -20.55
CA VAL A 416 3.84 6.57 -21.10
C VAL A 416 3.56 6.90 -22.58
N PRO A 417 3.64 8.17 -23.00
CA PRO A 417 3.48 8.55 -24.39
C PRO A 417 4.68 8.13 -25.23
N ASP A 418 4.53 8.02 -26.55
CA ASP A 418 5.64 7.68 -27.45
C ASP A 418 6.80 8.70 -27.36
N GLU A 419 6.43 9.98 -27.28
CA GLU A 419 7.32 11.14 -27.17
C GLU A 419 6.72 12.16 -26.18
N LEU A 420 7.56 12.99 -25.58
CA LEU A 420 7.13 14.16 -24.81
C LEU A 420 6.63 15.28 -25.75
N GLU A 421 6.08 16.36 -25.19
CA GLU A 421 5.63 17.54 -25.97
C GLU A 421 6.75 18.15 -26.84
N ASP A 422 8.01 18.08 -26.38
CA ASP A 422 9.20 18.57 -27.10
C ASP A 422 9.79 17.55 -28.10
N ARG A 423 9.07 16.45 -28.37
CA ARG A 423 9.48 15.31 -29.21
C ARG A 423 10.63 14.48 -28.64
N THR A 424 10.99 14.65 -27.36
CA THR A 424 11.94 13.73 -26.71
C THR A 424 11.35 12.31 -26.69
N PRO A 425 12.05 11.28 -27.21
CA PRO A 425 11.55 9.91 -27.23
C PRO A 425 11.33 9.36 -25.81
N ALA A 426 10.08 9.04 -25.48
CA ALA A 426 9.67 8.52 -24.16
C ALA A 426 9.45 7.00 -24.23
N MET A 427 8.23 6.52 -24.50
CA MET A 427 7.98 5.08 -24.67
C MET A 427 8.82 4.49 -25.80
N ASN A 428 9.13 5.29 -26.84
CA ASN A 428 10.04 4.90 -27.91
C ASN A 428 11.45 4.54 -27.42
N GLU A 429 11.89 5.10 -26.29
CA GLU A 429 13.19 4.80 -25.68
C GLU A 429 13.08 3.74 -24.57
N LEU A 430 12.02 3.80 -23.77
CA LEU A 430 11.77 2.84 -22.69
C LEU A 430 11.50 1.43 -23.21
N LYS A 431 10.76 1.25 -24.31
CA LYS A 431 10.46 -0.08 -24.87
C LYS A 431 11.70 -0.86 -25.31
N LYS A 432 12.81 -0.17 -25.58
CA LYS A 432 14.12 -0.79 -25.90
C LYS A 432 14.82 -1.39 -24.65
N ARG A 433 14.34 -1.06 -23.44
CA ARG A 433 14.94 -1.40 -22.14
C ARG A 433 14.05 -2.33 -21.31
N ARG A 434 13.33 -3.26 -21.95
CA ARG A 434 12.46 -4.21 -21.23
C ARG A 434 11.46 -3.51 -20.28
N PHE A 435 11.02 -2.31 -20.67
CA PHE A 435 9.91 -1.60 -20.05
C PHE A 435 8.62 -1.93 -20.78
N PHE A 436 7.63 -2.35 -20.01
CA PHE A 436 6.35 -2.82 -20.51
C PHE A 436 5.22 -2.02 -19.87
N GLN A 437 4.15 -1.76 -20.60
CA GLN A 437 2.95 -1.20 -20.00
C GLN A 437 1.69 -1.98 -20.40
N ARG A 438 0.77 -2.08 -19.44
CA ARG A 438 -0.55 -2.71 -19.57
C ARG A 438 -1.64 -1.70 -19.25
N ALA A 439 -2.67 -1.69 -20.09
CA ALA A 439 -3.86 -0.88 -19.87
C ALA A 439 -4.92 -1.69 -19.12
N TRP A 440 -5.49 -1.09 -18.09
CA TRP A 440 -6.59 -1.66 -17.29
C TRP A 440 -7.76 -0.71 -17.40
N THR A 441 -8.86 -1.14 -18.04
CA THR A 441 -9.95 -0.24 -18.36
C THR A 441 -11.27 -0.98 -18.38
N ARG A 442 -12.33 -0.30 -17.95
CA ARG A 442 -13.72 -0.77 -18.12
C ARG A 442 -14.31 -0.36 -19.46
N ARG A 443 -13.60 0.50 -20.22
CA ARG A 443 -14.02 0.94 -21.55
C ARG A 443 -13.99 -0.21 -22.56
N LYS A 444 -14.78 0.01 -23.61
CA LYS A 444 -14.85 -0.86 -24.77
C LYS A 444 -13.89 -0.36 -25.86
N SER A 445 -13.34 -1.28 -26.64
CA SER A 445 -12.36 -1.00 -27.69
C SER A 445 -12.99 -0.36 -28.93
N ASP A 446 -14.29 -0.57 -29.12
CA ASP A 446 -15.07 -0.18 -30.29
C ASP A 446 -16.55 0.09 -29.92
N ASP A 447 -17.29 0.60 -30.91
CA ASP A 447 -18.73 0.90 -30.79
C ASP A 447 -19.59 -0.38 -30.71
N GLU A 448 -19.02 -1.54 -31.06
CA GLU A 448 -19.66 -2.86 -30.94
C GLU A 448 -19.64 -3.39 -29.49
N GLY A 449 -18.91 -2.72 -28.60
CA GLY A 449 -18.92 -2.99 -27.17
C GLY A 449 -17.92 -4.06 -26.73
N HIS A 450 -16.93 -4.40 -27.55
CA HIS A 450 -15.90 -5.37 -27.17
C HIS A 450 -15.02 -4.85 -26.03
N PRO A 451 -14.67 -5.68 -25.03
CA PRO A 451 -13.80 -5.25 -23.94
C PRO A 451 -12.35 -5.05 -24.41
N VAL A 452 -11.66 -4.08 -23.82
CA VAL A 452 -10.20 -3.98 -23.94
C VAL A 452 -9.57 -5.07 -23.07
N LEU A 453 -9.04 -6.11 -23.72
CA LEU A 453 -8.46 -7.26 -23.04
C LEU A 453 -6.99 -7.00 -22.64
N VAL A 454 -6.63 -7.38 -21.41
CA VAL A 454 -5.26 -7.36 -20.90
C VAL A 454 -4.50 -8.57 -21.44
N GLY A 455 -3.30 -8.34 -21.99
CA GLY A 455 -2.44 -9.41 -22.53
C GLY A 455 -2.70 -9.74 -24.00
N GLN A 456 -3.29 -8.81 -24.75
CA GLN A 456 -3.28 -8.84 -26.22
C GLN A 456 -1.85 -8.64 -26.77
N PRO A 457 -1.59 -9.01 -28.04
CA PRO A 457 -0.34 -8.67 -28.73
C PRO A 457 -0.05 -7.17 -28.66
N GLU A 458 1.23 -6.81 -28.76
CA GLU A 458 1.64 -5.42 -28.70
C GLU A 458 0.95 -4.56 -29.77
N GLY A 459 0.59 -3.35 -29.40
CA GLY A 459 -0.16 -2.48 -30.29
C GLY A 459 -0.69 -1.26 -29.57
N TYR A 460 -1.40 -0.42 -30.30
CA TYR A 460 -2.02 0.75 -29.70
C TYR A 460 -3.42 0.44 -29.22
N ALA A 461 -3.70 0.79 -27.97
CA ALA A 461 -5.03 0.78 -27.42
C ALA A 461 -5.65 2.20 -27.50
N ASN A 462 -6.94 2.26 -27.84
CA ASN A 462 -7.74 3.48 -27.83
C ASN A 462 -8.71 3.45 -26.64
N PHE A 463 -8.77 4.55 -25.89
CA PHE A 463 -9.60 4.66 -24.68
C PHE A 463 -10.78 5.62 -24.88
N GLY A 464 -11.52 5.45 -25.98
CA GLY A 464 -12.74 6.21 -26.26
C GLY A 464 -12.52 7.72 -26.33
N GLY A 465 -11.48 8.17 -27.04
CA GLY A 465 -11.23 9.59 -27.32
C GLY A 465 -10.50 10.39 -26.23
N ARG A 466 -10.16 9.81 -25.08
CA ARG A 466 -9.30 10.47 -24.06
C ARG A 466 -7.86 10.61 -24.57
N HIS A 467 -7.25 9.50 -24.96
CA HIS A 467 -5.93 9.42 -25.58
C HIS A 467 -5.68 8.00 -26.11
N ARG A 468 -4.64 7.84 -26.93
CA ARG A 468 -4.16 6.56 -27.48
C ARG A 468 -2.79 6.26 -26.87
N CYS A 469 -2.53 5.01 -26.49
CA CYS A 469 -1.28 4.63 -25.84
C CYS A 469 -0.73 3.31 -26.40
N PHE A 470 0.60 3.17 -26.48
CA PHE A 470 1.25 1.96 -26.97
C PHE A 470 1.34 0.91 -25.85
N VAL A 471 0.58 -0.18 -25.95
CA VAL A 471 0.57 -1.27 -24.97
C VAL A 471 1.45 -2.39 -25.50
N ASN A 472 2.52 -2.71 -24.77
CA ASN A 472 3.50 -3.73 -25.15
C ASN A 472 3.68 -4.84 -24.10
N GLY A 473 2.86 -4.85 -23.04
CA GLY A 473 2.89 -5.91 -22.04
C GLY A 473 2.74 -7.28 -22.68
N GLU A 474 3.63 -8.21 -22.33
CA GLU A 474 3.70 -9.52 -22.97
C GLU A 474 2.34 -10.27 -22.89
N PRO A 475 2.00 -11.10 -23.89
CA PRO A 475 0.69 -11.74 -23.95
C PRO A 475 0.31 -12.54 -22.70
N ILE A 476 -0.98 -12.59 -22.40
CA ILE A 476 -1.59 -13.47 -21.41
C ILE A 476 -2.50 -14.44 -22.16
N SER A 477 -2.49 -15.72 -21.80
CA SER A 477 -3.25 -16.76 -22.51
C SER A 477 -4.34 -17.36 -21.62
N PRO A 478 -5.63 -17.24 -21.98
CA PRO A 478 -6.16 -16.29 -22.98
C PRO A 478 -6.02 -14.83 -22.49
N PRO A 479 -6.12 -13.83 -23.38
CA PRO A 479 -6.24 -12.43 -22.98
C PRO A 479 -7.44 -12.26 -22.04
N TYR A 480 -7.30 -11.37 -21.05
CA TYR A 480 -8.19 -11.30 -19.90
C TYR A 480 -9.01 -10.01 -19.89
N GLU A 481 -10.33 -10.12 -19.71
CA GLU A 481 -11.18 -8.95 -19.46
C GLU A 481 -11.00 -8.51 -17.99
N PRO A 482 -10.46 -7.30 -17.76
CA PRO A 482 -10.17 -6.85 -16.40
C PRO A 482 -11.44 -6.57 -15.61
N LYS A 483 -11.49 -7.01 -14.36
CA LYS A 483 -12.60 -6.74 -13.45
C LYS A 483 -12.34 -5.43 -12.72
N MET A 484 -13.01 -4.36 -13.17
CA MET A 484 -12.74 -3.00 -12.69
C MET A 484 -13.74 -2.49 -11.63
N TYR A 485 -14.81 -3.24 -11.37
CA TYR A 485 -15.90 -2.85 -10.46
C TYR A 485 -15.77 -3.46 -9.05
N GLY A 486 -14.61 -4.05 -8.74
CA GLY A 486 -14.36 -4.69 -7.44
C GLY A 486 -14.58 -3.73 -6.27
N GLY A 487 -15.35 -4.17 -5.27
CA GLY A 487 -15.64 -3.38 -4.05
C GLY A 487 -16.78 -2.36 -4.16
N GLU A 488 -17.42 -2.21 -5.32
CA GLU A 488 -18.59 -1.33 -5.46
C GLU A 488 -19.84 -1.91 -4.79
N ALA A 489 -20.48 -1.10 -3.94
CA ALA A 489 -21.78 -1.41 -3.35
C ALA A 489 -22.92 -1.11 -4.34
N ILE A 490 -22.76 -0.05 -5.15
CA ILE A 490 -23.58 0.20 -6.34
C ILE A 490 -22.66 0.09 -7.53
N ILE A 491 -22.86 -0.97 -8.31
CA ILE A 491 -22.04 -1.25 -9.49
C ILE A 491 -22.28 -0.17 -10.54
N GLY A 492 -21.20 0.42 -11.05
CA GLY A 492 -21.23 1.40 -12.13
C GLY A 492 -21.52 0.80 -13.50
N SER A 493 -21.44 1.65 -14.55
CA SER A 493 -21.49 1.23 -15.95
C SER A 493 -20.14 1.48 -16.64
N VAL A 494 -20.09 1.45 -17.97
CA VAL A 494 -18.91 1.92 -18.72
C VAL A 494 -18.80 3.46 -18.65
N GLU A 495 -19.92 4.18 -18.67
CA GLU A 495 -19.95 5.65 -18.62
C GLU A 495 -20.06 6.21 -17.20
N THR A 496 -20.69 5.49 -16.28
CA THR A 496 -21.02 6.00 -14.93
C THR A 496 -20.18 5.31 -13.86
N ALA A 497 -19.58 6.08 -12.96
CA ALA A 497 -18.84 5.51 -11.84
C ALA A 497 -19.80 4.89 -10.82
N GLY A 498 -19.46 3.71 -10.28
CA GLY A 498 -20.21 3.13 -9.18
C GLY A 498 -19.93 3.83 -7.86
N LYS A 499 -20.47 3.28 -6.77
CA LYS A 499 -20.26 3.80 -5.41
C LYS A 499 -19.71 2.74 -4.48
N VAL A 500 -18.78 3.14 -3.63
CA VAL A 500 -18.12 2.31 -2.64
C VAL A 500 -18.55 2.75 -1.24
N ILE A 501 -18.90 1.79 -0.40
CA ILE A 501 -19.10 2.03 1.03
C ILE A 501 -17.73 2.22 1.67
N PRO A 502 -17.46 3.35 2.35
CA PRO A 502 -16.19 3.57 3.03
C PRO A 502 -15.90 2.46 4.05
N ASN A 503 -14.67 1.96 4.09
CA ASN A 503 -14.20 1.07 5.16
C ASN A 503 -14.03 1.84 6.48
N ASP A 504 -13.74 1.14 7.59
CA ASP A 504 -13.68 1.77 8.92
C ASP A 504 -12.56 2.81 9.04
N TYR A 505 -11.43 2.62 8.34
CA TYR A 505 -10.38 3.64 8.27
C TYR A 505 -10.86 4.90 7.53
N ALA A 506 -11.53 4.76 6.39
CA ALA A 506 -12.09 5.89 5.65
C ALA A 506 -13.21 6.59 6.44
N LYS A 507 -14.05 5.85 7.17
CA LYS A 507 -15.03 6.45 8.10
C LYS A 507 -14.32 7.32 9.14
N ASP A 508 -13.21 6.86 9.71
CA ASP A 508 -12.44 7.64 10.69
C ASP A 508 -11.80 8.89 10.09
N LEU A 509 -11.36 8.84 8.83
CA LEU A 509 -10.92 10.04 8.09
C LEU A 509 -12.05 11.07 7.97
N LEU A 510 -13.25 10.63 7.59
CA LEU A 510 -14.42 11.50 7.50
C LEU A 510 -14.81 12.06 8.88
N ILE A 511 -14.83 11.22 9.91
CA ILE A 511 -15.17 11.65 11.27
C ILE A 511 -14.15 12.68 11.77
N GLY A 512 -12.87 12.55 11.42
CA GLY A 512 -11.83 13.52 11.78
C GLY A 512 -11.81 14.81 10.94
N ASN A 513 -12.45 14.82 9.77
CA ASN A 513 -12.46 15.96 8.86
C ASN A 513 -13.36 17.11 9.37
N PRO A 514 -12.81 18.31 9.66
CA PRO A 514 -13.59 19.46 10.15
C PRO A 514 -14.85 19.80 9.35
N ASP A 515 -14.84 19.57 8.04
CA ASP A 515 -15.88 19.98 7.09
C ASP A 515 -16.96 18.91 6.82
N THR A 516 -16.92 17.79 7.55
CA THR A 516 -17.90 16.70 7.40
C THR A 516 -19.32 17.13 7.75
N ASP A 517 -20.29 16.72 6.93
CA ASP A 517 -21.72 16.86 7.19
C ASP A 517 -22.11 16.04 8.45
N VAL A 518 -22.36 16.73 9.56
CA VAL A 518 -22.76 16.15 10.85
C VAL A 518 -24.17 16.61 11.18
N LYS A 519 -25.09 15.67 11.43
CA LYS A 519 -26.46 16.04 11.83
C LYS A 519 -26.49 16.52 13.27
N GLN A 520 -27.49 17.35 13.54
CA GLN A 520 -27.79 17.84 14.88
C GLN A 520 -28.99 17.07 15.44
N THR A 521 -28.82 16.47 16.62
CA THR A 521 -29.88 15.73 17.32
C THR A 521 -30.37 16.55 18.52
N PRO A 522 -31.69 16.78 18.69
CA PRO A 522 -32.20 17.51 19.84
C PRO A 522 -32.00 16.69 21.13
N LEU A 523 -31.58 17.35 22.21
CA LEU A 523 -31.44 16.73 23.54
C LEU A 523 -32.70 16.85 24.41
N GLY A 524 -33.71 17.61 23.94
CA GLY A 524 -34.99 17.81 24.65
C GLY A 524 -34.84 18.67 25.92
N ILE A 525 -35.90 19.43 26.24
CA ILE A 525 -36.01 20.41 27.35
C ILE A 525 -35.43 21.80 27.03
N PRO A 526 -36.16 22.91 27.33
CA PRO A 526 -35.60 24.26 27.30
C PRO A 526 -34.57 24.48 28.41
N TYR A 527 -33.36 24.92 28.06
CA TYR A 527 -32.31 25.25 29.03
C TYR A 527 -32.36 26.73 29.39
N SER A 528 -32.20 27.04 30.68
CA SER A 528 -32.27 28.41 31.20
C SER A 528 -30.98 29.22 30.98
N ASP A 529 -29.83 28.55 30.84
CA ASP A 529 -28.50 29.18 30.78
C ASP A 529 -27.72 28.83 29.51
N SER A 530 -27.25 29.85 28.80
CA SER A 530 -26.45 29.73 27.56
C SER A 530 -24.99 29.33 27.77
N SER A 531 -24.45 29.49 28.98
CA SER A 531 -23.04 29.24 29.27
C SER A 531 -22.71 27.75 29.42
N ASN A 532 -23.73 26.88 29.47
CA ASN A 532 -23.58 25.53 30.02
C ASN A 532 -23.25 24.42 29.01
N LYS A 533 -22.77 24.76 27.80
CA LYS A 533 -22.51 23.77 26.72
C LYS A 533 -21.59 22.63 27.17
N GLN A 534 -20.51 22.94 27.91
CA GLN A 534 -19.60 21.90 28.38
C GLN A 534 -20.23 20.98 29.44
N LYS A 535 -21.11 21.50 30.30
CA LYS A 535 -21.81 20.65 31.26
C LYS A 535 -22.81 19.75 30.54
N ILE A 536 -23.59 20.29 29.61
CA ILE A 536 -24.54 19.51 28.80
C ILE A 536 -23.82 18.37 28.07
N MET A 537 -22.66 18.69 27.46
CA MET A 537 -21.84 17.68 26.80
C MET A 537 -21.31 16.63 27.78
N ARG A 538 -20.80 17.03 28.96
CA ARG A 538 -20.36 16.10 30.01
C ARG A 538 -21.47 15.21 30.53
N ASP A 539 -22.64 15.78 30.83
CA ASP A 539 -23.81 15.05 31.30
C ASP A 539 -24.27 14.02 30.26
N PHE A 540 -24.25 14.38 28.96
CA PHE A 540 -24.56 13.42 27.90
C PHE A 540 -23.49 12.33 27.77
N ASN A 541 -22.21 12.67 27.91
CA ASN A 541 -21.09 11.75 27.71
C ASN A 541 -20.83 10.82 28.90
N GLU A 542 -21.42 11.09 30.06
CA GLU A 542 -21.23 10.32 31.28
C GLU A 542 -21.59 8.85 31.07
N GLY A 543 -20.66 7.95 31.41
CA GLY A 543 -20.83 6.50 31.27
C GLY A 543 -20.82 5.96 29.84
N LYS A 544 -20.58 6.79 28.82
CA LYS A 544 -20.57 6.37 27.40
C LYS A 544 -19.16 6.07 26.90
N GLU A 545 -19.10 5.12 25.97
CA GLU A 545 -17.88 4.81 25.22
C GLU A 545 -17.41 6.00 24.38
N PRO A 546 -16.10 6.14 24.10
CA PRO A 546 -15.57 7.27 23.33
C PRO A 546 -16.32 7.53 22.01
N ASP A 547 -16.68 6.48 21.28
CA ASP A 547 -17.39 6.60 20.00
C ASP A 547 -18.91 6.80 20.14
N ASP A 548 -19.44 6.72 21.37
CA ASP A 548 -20.82 7.06 21.74
C ASP A 548 -20.92 8.43 22.43
N GLN A 549 -19.81 9.15 22.54
CA GLN A 549 -19.76 10.51 23.06
C GLN A 549 -20.06 11.52 21.95
N THR A 550 -20.68 12.65 22.33
CA THR A 550 -20.81 13.82 21.47
C THR A 550 -19.68 14.80 21.74
N TYR A 551 -19.25 15.49 20.68
CA TYR A 551 -18.13 16.42 20.69
C TYR A 551 -18.54 17.87 20.33
N GLY A 552 -19.84 18.12 20.19
CA GLY A 552 -20.36 19.45 19.88
C GLY A 552 -21.79 19.63 20.40
N VAL A 553 -22.05 20.81 20.99
CA VAL A 553 -23.37 21.21 21.50
C VAL A 553 -23.72 22.60 20.96
N PHE A 554 -24.91 22.73 20.40
CA PHE A 554 -25.47 23.96 19.84
C PHE A 554 -26.69 24.39 20.64
N LEU A 555 -26.85 25.69 20.81
CA LEU A 555 -27.97 26.29 21.53
C LEU A 555 -28.72 27.21 20.56
N LEU A 556 -30.00 26.96 20.33
CA LEU A 556 -30.89 27.81 19.54
C LEU A 556 -31.82 28.59 20.48
N PRO A 557 -31.92 29.92 20.38
CA PRO A 557 -32.73 30.71 21.29
C PRO A 557 -34.22 30.47 21.01
N ILE A 558 -34.99 30.23 22.07
CA ILE A 558 -36.46 30.11 21.99
C ILE A 558 -37.07 31.49 22.28
N PRO A 559 -37.76 32.12 21.31
CA PRO A 559 -38.41 33.39 21.54
C PRO A 559 -39.60 33.24 22.50
N ASP A 560 -39.77 34.21 23.40
CA ASP A 560 -40.97 34.34 24.20
C ASP A 560 -41.98 35.23 23.46
N LEU A 561 -43.04 34.61 22.93
CA LEU A 561 -44.08 35.29 22.16
C LEU A 561 -44.98 36.19 23.02
N VAL A 562 -44.92 36.11 24.34
CA VAL A 562 -45.74 36.92 25.27
C VAL A 562 -44.99 38.17 25.73
N THR A 563 -43.71 38.03 26.09
CA THR A 563 -42.90 39.14 26.60
C THR A 563 -42.04 39.81 25.54
N GLY A 564 -41.94 39.23 24.34
CA GLY A 564 -40.97 39.64 23.30
C GLY A 564 -39.51 39.29 23.66
N GLY A 565 -39.29 38.61 24.79
CA GLY A 565 -37.98 38.20 25.29
C GLY A 565 -37.54 36.81 24.83
N ARG A 566 -36.71 36.15 25.63
CA ARG A 566 -36.24 34.77 25.38
C ARG A 566 -36.74 33.84 26.48
N LYS A 567 -37.47 32.79 26.10
CA LYS A 567 -38.04 31.79 27.03
C LYS A 567 -37.01 30.75 27.49
N GLY A 568 -35.97 30.52 26.69
CA GLY A 568 -34.90 29.57 26.98
C GLY A 568 -34.07 29.24 25.75
N TRP A 569 -33.39 28.11 25.81
CA TRP A 569 -32.59 27.56 24.71
C TRP A 569 -33.05 26.16 24.36
N GLU A 570 -33.25 25.90 23.07
CA GLU A 570 -33.32 24.55 22.54
C GLU A 570 -31.91 24.04 22.29
N VAL A 571 -31.64 22.80 22.69
CA VAL A 571 -30.29 22.25 22.72
C VAL A 571 -30.17 21.10 21.77
N TYR A 572 -29.15 21.19 20.93
CA TYR A 572 -28.80 20.18 19.96
C TYR A 572 -27.38 19.69 20.22
N ARG A 573 -27.13 18.43 19.93
CA ARG A 573 -25.78 17.86 19.92
C ARG A 573 -25.39 17.41 18.53
N GLU A 574 -24.10 17.35 18.26
CA GLU A 574 -23.57 16.60 17.11
C GLU A 574 -23.91 15.11 17.26
N GLU A 575 -24.10 14.43 16.13
CA GLU A 575 -24.05 12.97 16.07
C GLU A 575 -22.74 12.45 16.70
N THR A 576 -22.83 11.32 17.41
CA THR A 576 -21.66 10.60 17.91
C THR A 576 -20.91 9.92 16.76
N PRO A 577 -19.62 9.58 16.90
CA PRO A 577 -18.90 8.80 15.90
C PRO A 577 -19.66 7.53 15.45
N ASN A 578 -20.24 6.76 16.38
CA ASN A 578 -21.03 5.57 16.05
C ASN A 578 -22.33 5.89 15.28
N GLU A 579 -23.03 6.97 15.64
CA GLU A 579 -24.20 7.43 14.88
C GLU A 579 -23.81 7.85 13.46
N ILE A 580 -22.68 8.54 13.28
CA ILE A 580 -22.15 8.88 11.95
C ILE A 580 -21.82 7.60 11.17
N ARG A 581 -21.14 6.61 11.76
CA ARG A 581 -20.82 5.33 11.08
C ARG A 581 -22.08 4.56 10.70
N ALA A 582 -23.08 4.51 11.57
CA ALA A 582 -24.36 3.88 11.29
C ALA A 582 -25.10 4.60 10.16
N ARG A 583 -25.07 5.93 10.14
CA ARG A 583 -25.66 6.74 9.06
C ARG A 583 -24.98 6.49 7.72
N ILE A 584 -23.64 6.45 7.68
CA ILE A 584 -22.87 6.15 6.45
C ILE A 584 -23.29 4.80 5.86
N ALA A 585 -23.64 3.81 6.67
CA ALA A 585 -24.07 2.49 6.18
C ALA A 585 -25.39 2.52 5.38
N HIS A 586 -26.21 3.56 5.54
CA HIS A 586 -27.55 3.65 4.93
C HIS A 586 -27.76 4.90 4.05
N GLU A 587 -26.94 5.94 4.20
CA GLU A 587 -27.04 7.16 3.38
C GLU A 587 -26.10 7.11 2.17
N GLU A 588 -26.64 6.71 1.02
CA GLU A 588 -25.92 6.62 -0.26
C GLU A 588 -25.22 7.93 -0.68
N LYS A 589 -25.72 9.09 -0.23
CA LYS A 589 -25.08 10.41 -0.46
C LYS A 589 -23.70 10.52 0.21
N MET A 590 -23.45 9.72 1.25
CA MET A 590 -22.18 9.64 1.98
C MET A 590 -21.25 8.57 1.37
N TRP A 591 -21.70 7.78 0.38
CA TRP A 591 -20.85 6.80 -0.28
C TRP A 591 -19.96 7.49 -1.32
N GLN A 592 -18.75 6.99 -1.48
CA GLN A 592 -17.78 7.58 -2.41
C GLN A 592 -18.08 7.11 -3.82
N LYS A 593 -17.97 8.00 -4.81
CA LYS A 593 -17.84 7.55 -6.20
C LYS A 593 -16.52 6.80 -6.34
N ASN A 594 -16.53 5.66 -7.03
CA ASN A 594 -15.31 4.93 -7.30
C ASN A 594 -14.41 5.74 -8.26
N SER A 595 -13.21 6.11 -7.81
CA SER A 595 -12.23 6.81 -8.65
C SER A 595 -11.49 5.87 -9.60
N TYR A 596 -11.64 4.55 -9.43
CA TYR A 596 -10.92 3.50 -10.16
C TYR A 596 -9.38 3.50 -9.99
N HIS A 597 -8.84 4.33 -9.10
CA HIS A 597 -7.40 4.45 -8.77
C HIS A 597 -6.78 3.19 -8.13
N SER A 598 -7.59 2.22 -7.76
CA SER A 598 -7.11 0.94 -7.22
C SER A 598 -7.94 -0.22 -7.75
N ALA A 599 -8.71 0.02 -8.82
CA ALA A 599 -9.66 -0.94 -9.37
C ALA A 599 -8.97 -2.26 -9.76
N MET A 600 -7.77 -2.17 -10.34
CA MET A 600 -6.94 -3.32 -10.66
C MET A 600 -6.65 -4.18 -9.41
N LEU A 601 -6.37 -3.54 -8.28
CA LEU A 601 -5.98 -4.19 -7.00
C LEU A 601 -7.19 -4.67 -6.19
N SER A 602 -8.39 -4.26 -6.57
CA SER A 602 -9.62 -4.52 -5.81
C SER A 602 -10.30 -5.84 -6.19
N ASP A 603 -9.79 -6.57 -7.18
CA ASP A 603 -10.31 -7.88 -7.57
C ASP A 603 -9.19 -8.92 -7.67
N ARG A 604 -9.34 -10.01 -6.91
CA ARG A 604 -8.39 -11.13 -6.82
C ARG A 604 -8.04 -11.73 -8.19
N ASP A 605 -9.00 -11.81 -9.12
CA ASP A 605 -8.77 -12.44 -10.42
C ASP A 605 -7.86 -11.60 -11.33
N ASN A 606 -7.81 -10.26 -11.15
CA ASN A 606 -6.86 -9.41 -11.86
C ASN A 606 -5.41 -9.77 -11.49
N LEU A 607 -5.16 -9.97 -10.19
CA LEU A 607 -3.86 -10.37 -9.67
C LEU A 607 -3.52 -11.80 -10.10
N ARG A 608 -4.48 -12.71 -9.95
CA ARG A 608 -4.33 -14.13 -10.29
C ARG A 608 -3.97 -14.34 -11.76
N ARG A 609 -4.66 -13.65 -12.67
CA ARG A 609 -4.55 -13.89 -14.12
C ARG A 609 -3.45 -13.08 -14.80
N VAL A 610 -3.06 -11.93 -14.23
CA VAL A 610 -2.09 -11.03 -14.88
C VAL A 610 -0.88 -10.77 -13.99
N ALA A 611 -1.06 -10.19 -12.80
CA ALA A 611 0.08 -9.78 -11.97
C ALA A 611 0.98 -10.97 -11.59
N ALA A 612 0.39 -12.13 -11.26
CA ALA A 612 1.14 -13.35 -10.98
C ALA A 612 1.98 -13.86 -12.16
N PHE A 613 1.64 -13.49 -13.41
CA PHE A 613 2.40 -13.81 -14.63
C PHE A 613 3.50 -12.78 -14.95
N ASP A 614 3.46 -11.61 -14.32
CA ASP A 614 4.49 -10.57 -14.48
C ASP A 614 5.50 -10.56 -13.31
N VAL A 615 5.15 -11.16 -12.17
CA VAL A 615 6.12 -11.43 -11.08
C VAL A 615 7.28 -12.29 -11.58
N ALA A 616 8.49 -11.96 -11.13
CA ALA A 616 9.71 -12.75 -11.40
C ALA A 616 9.74 -14.04 -10.58
N ILE A 617 10.20 -15.12 -11.22
CA ILE A 617 10.30 -16.46 -10.63
C ILE A 617 11.78 -16.79 -10.42
N GLY A 618 12.10 -17.38 -9.28
CA GLY A 618 13.44 -17.73 -8.85
C GLY A 618 13.42 -18.48 -7.52
N GLN A 619 14.32 -18.14 -6.62
CA GLN A 619 14.35 -18.66 -5.25
C GLN A 619 14.01 -17.58 -4.21
N ALA A 620 13.57 -18.03 -3.03
CA ALA A 620 13.25 -17.17 -1.89
C ALA A 620 13.60 -17.88 -0.57
N LYS A 621 14.87 -18.30 -0.44
CA LYS A 621 15.34 -19.08 0.72
C LYS A 621 15.10 -18.35 2.04
N VAL A 622 15.12 -17.01 2.02
CA VAL A 622 14.82 -16.17 3.17
C VAL A 622 13.39 -16.35 3.69
N LEU A 623 12.41 -16.58 2.81
CA LEU A 623 11.02 -16.77 3.25
C LEU A 623 10.69 -18.22 3.63
N ASP A 624 11.53 -19.16 3.23
CA ASP A 624 11.45 -20.57 3.61
C ASP A 624 11.84 -20.78 5.09
N ASP A 625 12.74 -19.95 5.63
CA ASP A 625 13.09 -19.90 7.05
C ASP A 625 12.10 -19.05 7.86
N GLU A 626 11.54 -19.61 8.93
CA GLU A 626 10.54 -18.94 9.76
C GLU A 626 11.10 -17.72 10.51
N ASN A 627 12.34 -17.79 11.01
CA ASN A 627 12.95 -16.67 11.73
C ASN A 627 13.24 -15.52 10.78
N ALA A 628 13.80 -15.82 9.60
CA ALA A 628 14.07 -14.82 8.57
C ALA A 628 12.77 -14.18 8.09
N ARG A 629 11.74 -14.98 7.77
CA ARG A 629 10.41 -14.48 7.40
C ARG A 629 9.83 -13.54 8.47
N SER A 630 9.82 -13.96 9.74
CA SER A 630 9.35 -13.14 10.86
C SER A 630 10.13 -11.82 10.97
N LEU A 631 11.46 -11.86 10.81
CA LEU A 631 12.32 -10.69 10.91
C LEU A 631 11.98 -9.70 9.80
N PHE A 632 11.91 -10.14 8.55
CA PHE A 632 11.68 -9.26 7.41
C PHE A 632 10.24 -8.71 7.34
N HIS A 633 9.23 -9.45 7.80
CA HIS A 633 7.90 -8.87 8.01
C HIS A 633 7.93 -7.78 9.08
N GLY A 634 8.67 -7.97 10.17
CA GLY A 634 8.86 -6.95 11.21
C GLY A 634 9.60 -5.71 10.69
N LEU A 635 10.66 -5.88 9.90
CA LEU A 635 11.43 -4.78 9.30
C LEU A 635 10.64 -4.03 8.22
N ALA A 636 9.73 -4.71 7.52
CA ALA A 636 8.88 -4.12 6.49
C ALA A 636 7.75 -3.24 7.09
N ASP A 637 7.33 -3.47 8.33
CA ASP A 637 6.36 -2.61 9.02
C ASP A 637 7.05 -1.44 9.74
N TRP A 638 6.68 -0.21 9.40
CA TRP A 638 7.22 0.99 10.04
C TRP A 638 6.58 1.28 11.40
N LYS A 639 5.45 0.63 11.72
CA LYS A 639 4.70 0.76 12.98
C LYS A 639 5.41 0.00 14.09
N ILE A 640 6.70 0.27 14.27
CA ILE A 640 7.55 -0.39 15.26
C ILE A 640 7.24 0.24 16.62
N ASP A 641 6.28 -0.33 17.33
CA ASP A 641 6.00 0.00 18.73
C ASP A 641 6.93 -0.77 19.68
N GLY A 642 6.70 -0.66 21.00
CA GLY A 642 7.54 -1.34 21.99
C GLY A 642 7.46 -2.86 21.94
N ASN A 643 6.35 -3.44 21.47
CA ASN A 643 6.19 -4.89 21.34
C ASN A 643 6.84 -5.38 20.05
N ALA A 644 6.59 -4.69 18.93
CA ALA A 644 7.23 -4.97 17.65
C ALA A 644 8.76 -4.88 17.77
N MET A 645 9.29 -3.85 18.45
CA MET A 645 10.73 -3.73 18.65
C MET A 645 11.31 -4.91 19.44
N LYS A 646 10.62 -5.38 20.49
CA LYS A 646 11.04 -6.57 21.25
C LYS A 646 11.01 -7.83 20.38
N MET A 647 9.99 -8.00 19.54
CA MET A 647 9.90 -9.14 18.63
C MET A 647 11.05 -9.12 17.60
N ILE A 648 11.37 -7.95 17.05
CA ILE A 648 12.47 -7.79 16.10
C ILE A 648 13.81 -8.09 16.77
N THR A 649 14.12 -7.50 17.92
CA THR A 649 15.42 -7.66 18.58
C THR A 649 15.63 -9.03 19.22
N SER A 650 14.54 -9.74 19.57
CA SER A 650 14.61 -11.11 20.10
C SER A 650 14.69 -12.17 19.00
N ASN A 651 14.55 -11.79 17.73
CA ASN A 651 14.65 -12.72 16.61
C ASN A 651 16.09 -13.27 16.50
N PRO A 652 16.29 -14.58 16.32
CA PRO A 652 17.63 -15.18 16.24
C PRO A 652 18.55 -14.59 15.17
N LEU A 653 18.00 -14.05 14.08
CA LEU A 653 18.74 -13.48 12.96
C LEU A 653 18.93 -11.95 13.08
N TYR A 654 18.44 -11.31 14.14
CA TYR A 654 18.65 -9.88 14.33
C TYR A 654 20.14 -9.52 14.41
N GLY A 655 20.94 -10.36 15.06
CA GLY A 655 22.40 -10.16 15.18
C GLY A 655 23.18 -10.28 13.87
N SER A 656 22.58 -10.84 12.80
CA SER A 656 23.22 -10.92 11.49
C SER A 656 22.93 -9.72 10.58
N LEU A 657 22.04 -8.80 11.00
CA LEU A 657 21.75 -7.59 10.25
C LEU A 657 22.97 -6.66 10.22
N SER A 658 23.13 -5.93 9.12
CA SER A 658 24.18 -4.91 9.04
C SER A 658 24.03 -3.81 10.10
N PRO A 659 25.12 -3.15 10.51
CA PRO A 659 25.04 -1.99 11.42
C PRO A 659 24.09 -0.90 10.93
N ALA A 660 24.01 -0.70 9.60
CA ALA A 660 23.11 0.26 8.98
C ALA A 660 21.64 -0.16 9.13
N ALA A 661 21.32 -1.45 8.96
CA ALA A 661 19.98 -1.98 9.18
C ALA A 661 19.54 -1.88 10.65
N CYS A 662 20.42 -2.22 11.59
CA CYS A 662 20.17 -2.05 13.03
C CYS A 662 19.90 -0.59 13.39
N ALA A 663 20.74 0.34 12.92
CA ALA A 663 20.55 1.77 13.16
C ALA A 663 19.25 2.30 12.54
N LEU A 664 18.93 1.89 11.31
CA LEU A 664 17.68 2.26 10.65
C LEU A 664 16.46 1.74 11.41
N THR A 665 16.49 0.50 11.90
CA THR A 665 15.43 -0.10 12.71
C THR A 665 15.21 0.68 14.01
N GLN A 666 16.29 0.99 14.74
CA GLN A 666 16.24 1.80 15.96
C GLN A 666 15.75 3.23 15.71
N GLY A 667 16.19 3.85 14.61
CA GLY A 667 15.72 5.16 14.16
C GLY A 667 14.24 5.16 13.82
N CYS A 668 13.73 4.11 13.18
CA CYS A 668 12.32 3.94 12.86
C CYS A 668 11.47 3.71 14.11
N TYR A 669 11.93 2.88 15.06
CA TYR A 669 11.29 2.71 16.37
C TYR A 669 11.17 4.05 17.11
N SER A 670 12.28 4.79 17.22
CA SER A 670 12.29 6.12 17.84
C SER A 670 11.37 7.10 17.12
N TYR A 671 11.36 7.06 15.78
CA TYR A 671 10.49 7.90 14.96
C TYR A 671 9.03 7.58 15.23
N TYR A 672 8.60 6.32 15.12
CA TYR A 672 7.21 5.91 15.33
C TYR A 672 6.72 6.21 16.75
N LYS A 673 7.59 6.03 17.75
CA LYS A 673 7.26 6.32 19.15
C LYS A 673 7.10 7.82 19.44
N THR A 674 7.99 8.67 18.91
CA THR A 674 8.12 10.06 19.36
C THR A 674 7.81 11.13 18.32
N GLY A 675 7.76 10.75 17.04
CA GLY A 675 7.73 11.65 15.89
C GLY A 675 9.06 12.37 15.62
N LYS A 676 10.15 12.05 16.35
CA LYS A 676 11.48 12.59 16.06
C LYS A 676 12.04 11.95 14.79
N PHE A 677 12.06 12.70 13.70
CA PHE A 677 12.55 12.22 12.41
C PHE A 677 14.05 11.81 12.49
N PRO A 678 14.45 10.64 11.96
CA PRO A 678 15.82 10.14 12.04
C PRO A 678 16.70 10.81 10.98
N GLN A 679 16.94 12.11 11.16
CA GLN A 679 17.56 13.01 10.18
C GLN A 679 18.89 12.49 9.61
N SER A 680 19.76 11.91 10.46
CA SER A 680 21.09 11.46 10.06
C SER A 680 21.09 10.12 9.32
N LEU A 681 19.98 9.38 9.37
CA LEU A 681 19.81 8.09 8.71
C LEU A 681 19.12 8.21 7.35
N VAL A 682 18.75 9.42 6.92
CA VAL A 682 17.98 9.63 5.68
C VAL A 682 18.67 10.70 4.85
N ARG A 683 18.90 10.41 3.58
CA ARG A 683 19.44 11.38 2.61
C ARG A 683 18.71 12.71 2.66
N THR A 684 19.46 13.79 2.51
CA THR A 684 18.93 15.14 2.34
C THR A 684 18.71 15.48 0.88
N GLU A 685 19.48 14.87 -0.01
CA GLU A 685 19.43 15.08 -1.46
C GLU A 685 19.09 13.78 -2.21
N PRO A 686 18.49 13.88 -3.41
CA PRO A 686 18.24 12.72 -4.27
C PRO A 686 19.53 11.95 -4.64
N PRO A 687 19.46 10.63 -4.89
CA PRO A 687 20.57 9.86 -5.47
C PRO A 687 21.01 10.36 -6.85
N GLU A 688 22.24 10.05 -7.27
CA GLU A 688 22.81 10.53 -8.54
C GLU A 688 21.99 10.16 -9.78
N LEU A 689 21.29 9.02 -9.75
CA LEU A 689 20.41 8.59 -10.85
C LEU A 689 19.20 9.51 -11.06
N VAL A 690 18.86 10.33 -10.07
CA VAL A 690 17.74 11.26 -10.10
C VAL A 690 18.20 12.59 -10.67
N ASP A 691 17.73 12.90 -11.88
CA ASP A 691 17.97 14.19 -12.50
C ASP A 691 17.11 15.27 -11.81
N THR A 692 17.73 16.42 -11.55
CA THR A 692 17.14 17.52 -10.79
C THR A 692 17.03 18.82 -11.60
N GLU A 693 17.13 18.74 -12.93
CA GLU A 693 16.97 19.91 -13.80
C GLU A 693 15.60 20.56 -13.60
N LYS A 694 15.63 21.87 -13.30
CA LYS A 694 14.45 22.70 -13.08
C LYS A 694 14.14 23.57 -14.30
N LEU A 695 12.87 23.89 -14.52
CA LEU A 695 12.44 24.90 -15.49
C LEU A 695 13.14 26.23 -15.18
N LYS A 696 13.79 26.81 -16.20
CA LYS A 696 14.35 28.16 -16.09
C LYS A 696 13.20 29.15 -15.98
N TRP A 697 13.33 30.13 -15.08
CA TRP A 697 12.42 31.27 -15.04
C TRP A 697 12.60 32.05 -16.35
N PHE A 698 11.52 32.27 -17.09
CA PHE A 698 11.50 33.36 -18.06
C PHE A 698 11.27 34.63 -17.24
N ASP A 699 12.29 35.48 -17.16
CA ASP A 699 12.23 36.80 -16.53
C ASP A 699 11.20 37.72 -17.20
#